data_AF-A0A7X9QE51-F1
#
_entry.id   AF-A0A7X9QE51-F1
#
_cell.length_a   1.000
_cell.length_b   1.000
_cell.length_c   1.000
_cell.angle_alpha   90.00
_cell.angle_beta   90.00
_cell.angle_gamma   90.00
#
_symmetry.space_group_name_H-M   'P 1'
#
loop_
_entity.id
_entity.type
_entity.pdbx_description
1 polymer ?
#
loop_
_entity_poly.entity_id
_entity_poly.type
_entity_poly.pdbx_seq_one_letter_code
_entity_poly.pdbx_strand_id
1 'polypeptide(L)'
;MTRLRAAAAAVLLLTIVGAVPVALVGWGVSPAALGDLTRPDDGSALLAAFTLAGWLAWLAFTVSVAVEAVNLIGRRAVPLRIPLLGGVQSIAGALVFTALSSVVAPAAAVAHGPTPTPSVTVAEADGVRAASTPGVTDSESADGYLVRPGDDLWSVAEQLLGRGSRWRLLAEANPGLLGNPTVDLTPGTRLVVPNLPDLPDHEPVAERAHRSSAAPARPSAAKPRLVTVERGDTLSGLAQEHLGAASRWPRIYRANTDRIKDPDLIDIGWKLVIPESPAAAKPKPTRTRPVRKPVRPPEASGPQTQEQAPRTERPAETPETTAPAPDRAQAAPASDPSWPLIGGLSGAAAAMILAGLNVNRLSQLRARPVGRRINHPPVDVRRYETALGRRERPETTALLEKALRALGAHAHATGAPLPRLGRVAIDGRAVTFEWLDTPAGDPPAGFRPTPRGWRLTRAAAEQLPASSHPVPFPTLVTIGRDAEDDWVMVDLESRSPLALQGSRAMQHATAAAMAVELSCSPWASELSLTVVGGDEMFIRAACPELVVFHTDAGPALAALEARVAERDADESAVALLRVDPDRAEAGAAQLLIVADELDEAQRARFDELMRDRDLGIGGVIAGSAPSALVLSGTESEPVGTLEPDRLQIRPQLIAAHTRAAIGTIFAVT
;
A
#
# COMPACT_ATOMS: atom_id res chain seq x y z
N MET A 1 26.15 14.33 18.33
CA MET A 1 26.07 12.96 17.75
C MET A 1 26.92 12.78 16.48
N THR A 2 26.83 13.64 15.47
CA THR A 2 27.54 13.49 14.17
C THR A 2 29.06 13.26 14.28
N ARG A 3 29.78 14.04 15.10
CA ARG A 3 31.24 13.85 15.30
C ARG A 3 31.62 12.48 15.89
N LEU A 4 30.77 11.92 16.76
CA LEU A 4 30.99 10.60 17.35
C LEU A 4 30.84 9.48 16.30
N ARG A 5 29.86 9.63 15.40
CA ARG A 5 29.67 8.71 14.26
C ARG A 5 30.82 8.78 13.25
N ALA A 6 31.32 9.97 12.94
CA ALA A 6 32.48 10.16 12.06
C ALA A 6 33.75 9.52 12.64
N ALA A 7 34.02 9.72 13.94
CA ALA A 7 35.15 9.08 14.63
C ALA A 7 35.03 7.56 14.65
N ALA A 8 33.84 7.02 14.96
CA ALA A 8 33.60 5.57 14.94
C ALA A 8 33.80 4.96 13.53
N ALA A 9 33.34 5.63 12.47
CA ALA A 9 33.54 5.18 11.09
C ALA A 9 35.02 5.21 10.67
N ALA A 10 35.76 6.25 11.07
CA ALA A 10 37.19 6.35 10.79
C ALA A 10 38.01 5.27 11.53
N VAL A 11 37.69 5.00 12.80
CA VAL A 11 38.29 3.90 13.56
C VAL A 11 37.99 2.57 12.87
N LEU A 12 36.72 2.28 12.56
CA LEU A 12 36.29 1.03 11.92
C LEU A 12 37.02 0.77 10.59
N LEU A 13 37.20 1.79 9.74
CA LEU A 13 37.97 1.69 8.50
C LEU A 13 39.43 1.31 8.77
N LEU A 14 40.08 1.95 9.74
CA LEU A 14 41.46 1.63 10.13
C LEU A 14 41.57 0.20 10.70
N THR A 15 40.61 -0.25 11.51
CA THR A 15 40.61 -1.63 12.04
C THR A 15 40.44 -2.66 10.92
N ILE A 16 39.54 -2.44 9.97
CA ILE A 16 39.32 -3.40 8.86
C ILE A 16 40.54 -3.45 7.93
N VAL A 17 41.13 -2.30 7.57
CA VAL A 17 42.29 -2.27 6.68
C VAL A 17 43.54 -2.85 7.37
N GLY A 18 43.76 -2.56 8.65
CA GLY A 18 44.97 -2.97 9.38
C GLY A 18 44.91 -4.35 10.06
N ALA A 19 43.80 -4.70 10.72
CA ALA A 19 43.72 -5.91 11.55
C ALA A 19 43.41 -7.18 10.74
N VAL A 20 42.67 -7.07 9.63
CA VAL A 20 42.31 -8.24 8.81
C VAL A 20 43.54 -8.92 8.18
N PRO A 21 44.52 -8.20 7.59
CA PRO A 21 45.77 -8.82 7.13
C PRO A 21 46.56 -9.48 8.26
N VAL A 22 46.61 -8.86 9.45
CA VAL A 22 47.30 -9.42 10.61
C VAL A 22 46.64 -10.73 11.07
N ALA A 23 45.31 -10.79 11.10
CA ALA A 23 44.57 -12.00 11.42
C ALA A 23 44.75 -13.09 10.34
N LEU A 24 44.71 -12.72 9.04
CA LEU A 24 44.93 -13.65 7.93
C LEU A 24 46.37 -14.19 7.85
N VAL A 25 47.38 -13.45 8.33
CA VAL A 25 48.76 -13.95 8.50
C VAL A 25 48.91 -14.79 9.77
N GLY A 26 48.24 -14.42 10.86
CA GLY A 26 48.37 -15.10 12.16
C GLY A 26 47.60 -16.42 12.29
N TRP A 27 46.46 -16.55 11.60
CA TRP A 27 45.58 -17.72 11.66
C TRP A 27 45.32 -18.39 10.31
N GLY A 28 45.74 -17.77 9.20
CA GLY A 28 45.53 -18.32 7.87
C GLY A 28 46.53 -19.43 7.52
N VAL A 29 46.11 -20.33 6.63
CA VAL A 29 46.96 -21.40 6.07
C VAL A 29 47.47 -21.00 4.69
N SER A 30 48.70 -21.41 4.38
CA SER A 30 49.33 -21.13 3.08
C SER A 30 48.48 -21.66 1.91
N PRO A 31 48.21 -20.86 0.86
CA PRO A 31 47.53 -21.32 -0.35
C PRO A 31 48.23 -22.50 -1.05
N ALA A 32 49.51 -22.77 -0.75
CA ALA A 32 50.21 -23.95 -1.25
C ALA A 32 49.56 -25.29 -0.83
N ALA A 33 48.80 -25.31 0.27
CA ALA A 33 48.04 -26.49 0.70
C ALA A 33 46.91 -26.89 -0.28
N LEU A 34 46.49 -25.99 -1.18
CA LEU A 34 45.54 -26.29 -2.26
C LEU A 34 46.17 -27.11 -3.40
N GLY A 35 47.51 -27.24 -3.44
CA GLY A 35 48.24 -27.90 -4.52
C GLY A 35 48.44 -29.41 -4.33
N ASP A 36 48.35 -29.94 -3.11
CA ASP A 36 48.57 -31.36 -2.80
C ASP A 36 47.26 -32.11 -2.55
N LEU A 37 46.42 -32.13 -3.59
CA LEU A 37 45.12 -32.83 -3.63
C LEU A 37 45.23 -34.37 -3.57
N THR A 38 46.44 -34.92 -3.35
CA THR A 38 46.70 -36.36 -3.32
C THR A 38 46.85 -36.92 -1.90
N ARG A 39 46.91 -36.05 -0.89
CA ARG A 39 46.90 -36.45 0.52
C ARG A 39 45.49 -36.71 1.05
N PRO A 40 45.34 -37.55 2.09
CA PRO A 40 44.11 -37.63 2.88
C PRO A 40 43.73 -36.25 3.43
N ASP A 41 42.44 -35.91 3.38
CA ASP A 41 41.94 -34.61 3.83
C ASP A 41 42.07 -34.46 5.35
N ASP A 42 42.84 -33.46 5.78
CA ASP A 42 43.04 -33.04 7.17
C ASP A 42 42.38 -31.68 7.46
N GLY A 43 41.56 -31.15 6.53
CA GLY A 43 40.92 -29.84 6.61
C GLY A 43 41.83 -28.66 6.23
N SER A 44 43.12 -28.87 6.03
CA SER A 44 44.07 -27.77 5.70
C SER A 44 43.79 -27.12 4.35
N ALA A 45 43.36 -27.89 3.35
CA ALA A 45 42.98 -27.39 2.03
C ALA A 45 41.75 -26.46 2.10
N LEU A 46 40.74 -26.84 2.90
CA LEU A 46 39.54 -26.03 3.12
C LEU A 46 39.86 -24.75 3.90
N LEU A 47 40.73 -24.82 4.92
CA LEU A 47 41.18 -23.64 5.64
C LEU A 47 42.07 -22.71 4.77
N ALA A 48 42.86 -23.26 3.86
CA ALA A 48 43.61 -22.50 2.86
C ALA A 48 42.68 -21.82 1.84
N ALA A 49 41.60 -22.48 1.42
CA ALA A 49 40.57 -21.89 0.56
C ALA A 49 39.88 -20.69 1.24
N PHE A 50 39.48 -20.83 2.51
CA PHE A 50 38.94 -19.71 3.29
C PHE A 50 39.94 -18.58 3.52
N THR A 51 41.22 -18.91 3.76
CA THR A 51 42.30 -17.92 3.89
C THR A 51 42.45 -17.12 2.59
N LEU A 52 42.46 -17.78 1.43
CA LEU A 52 42.53 -17.14 0.12
C LEU A 52 41.29 -16.26 -0.15
N ALA A 53 40.08 -16.75 0.16
CA ALA A 53 38.85 -15.97 0.05
C ALA A 53 38.87 -14.71 0.94
N GLY A 54 39.41 -14.81 2.16
CA GLY A 54 39.61 -13.68 3.07
C GLY A 54 40.54 -12.62 2.50
N TRP A 55 41.67 -13.02 1.89
CA TRP A 55 42.58 -12.10 1.21
C TRP A 55 41.92 -11.39 0.02
N LEU A 56 41.16 -12.12 -0.80
CA LEU A 56 40.43 -11.55 -1.94
C LEU A 56 39.34 -10.55 -1.49
N ALA A 57 38.59 -10.88 -0.44
CA ALA A 57 37.58 -10.00 0.15
C ALA A 57 38.20 -8.73 0.74
N TRP A 58 39.30 -8.85 1.49
CA TRP A 58 40.04 -7.71 2.04
C TRP A 58 40.60 -6.80 0.93
N LEU A 59 41.17 -7.38 -0.12
CA LEU A 59 41.69 -6.63 -1.26
C LEU A 59 40.56 -5.88 -1.99
N ALA A 60 39.45 -6.55 -2.26
CA ALA A 60 38.27 -5.96 -2.89
C ALA A 60 37.69 -4.78 -2.08
N PHE A 61 37.59 -4.94 -0.76
CA PHE A 61 37.16 -3.87 0.15
C PHE A 61 38.15 -2.70 0.15
N THR A 62 39.45 -2.98 0.30
CA THR A 62 40.50 -1.95 0.41
C THR A 62 40.64 -1.13 -0.89
N VAL A 63 40.57 -1.80 -2.05
CA VAL A 63 40.56 -1.11 -3.36
C VAL A 63 39.27 -0.28 -3.52
N SER A 64 38.12 -0.78 -3.05
CA SER A 64 36.86 -0.01 -3.07
C SER A 64 36.93 1.26 -2.22
N VAL A 65 37.49 1.17 -1.00
CA VAL A 65 37.72 2.33 -0.12
C VAL A 65 38.68 3.34 -0.76
N ALA A 66 39.76 2.87 -1.40
CA ALA A 66 40.73 3.73 -2.07
C ALA A 66 40.13 4.47 -3.29
N VAL A 67 39.38 3.77 -4.15
CA VAL A 67 38.68 4.37 -5.29
C VAL A 67 37.67 5.41 -4.83
N GLU A 68 36.97 5.15 -3.73
CA GLU A 68 35.93 6.05 -3.25
C GLU A 68 36.51 7.28 -2.53
N ALA A 69 37.63 7.15 -1.82
CA ALA A 69 38.41 8.29 -1.34
C ALA A 69 38.90 9.17 -2.51
N VAL A 70 39.34 8.57 -3.62
CA VAL A 70 39.72 9.30 -4.84
C VAL A 70 38.51 9.98 -5.50
N ASN A 71 37.33 9.34 -5.51
CA ASN A 71 36.08 9.94 -6.01
C ASN A 71 35.70 11.18 -5.18
N LEU A 72 35.76 11.10 -3.83
CA LEU A 72 35.47 12.23 -2.94
C LEU A 72 36.47 13.40 -3.10
N ILE A 73 37.77 13.11 -3.11
CA ILE A 73 38.82 14.14 -3.20
C ILE A 73 38.85 14.78 -4.59
N GLY A 74 38.64 13.99 -5.65
CA GLY A 74 38.84 14.42 -7.04
C GLY A 74 37.73 15.27 -7.66
N ARG A 75 36.59 15.49 -6.97
CA ARG A 75 35.40 16.22 -7.48
C ARG A 75 35.00 15.87 -8.93
N ARG A 76 35.13 14.61 -9.32
CA ARG A 76 34.89 14.16 -10.70
C ARG A 76 33.39 14.12 -11.00
N ALA A 77 33.02 14.62 -12.18
CA ALA A 77 31.63 14.59 -12.67
C ALA A 77 31.10 13.17 -12.95
N VAL A 78 31.98 12.17 -13.06
CA VAL A 78 31.64 10.75 -13.20
C VAL A 78 32.45 9.95 -12.18
N PRO A 79 31.82 9.20 -11.26
CA PRO A 79 32.53 8.38 -10.28
C PRO A 79 33.11 7.14 -10.96
N LEU A 80 34.34 6.79 -10.60
CA LEU A 80 34.93 5.51 -11.00
C LEU A 80 34.15 4.36 -10.32
N ARG A 81 33.65 3.41 -11.11
CA ARG A 81 32.98 2.20 -10.63
C ARG A 81 33.77 0.97 -11.03
N ILE A 82 34.03 0.08 -10.09
CA ILE A 82 34.67 -1.21 -10.38
C ILE A 82 33.56 -2.21 -10.78
N PRO A 83 33.63 -2.87 -11.94
CA PRO A 83 32.67 -3.92 -12.28
C PRO A 83 32.71 -5.05 -11.23
N LEU A 84 31.58 -5.74 -11.04
CA LEU A 84 31.35 -6.77 -10.01
C LEU A 84 31.38 -6.33 -8.53
N LEU A 85 31.95 -5.16 -8.17
CA LEU A 85 32.10 -4.73 -6.75
C LEU A 85 31.16 -3.60 -6.30
N GLY A 86 30.15 -3.24 -7.09
CA GLY A 86 29.28 -2.09 -6.83
C GLY A 86 28.58 -2.07 -5.46
N GLY A 87 28.24 -3.23 -4.89
CA GLY A 87 27.64 -3.33 -3.54
C GLY A 87 28.64 -3.13 -2.39
N VAL A 88 29.91 -3.51 -2.58
CA VAL A 88 30.98 -3.25 -1.61
C VAL A 88 31.41 -1.79 -1.69
N GLN A 89 31.46 -1.22 -2.90
CA GLN A 89 31.80 0.18 -3.12
C GLN A 89 30.80 1.16 -2.52
N SER A 90 29.48 0.86 -2.53
CA SER A 90 28.48 1.74 -1.91
C SER A 90 28.59 1.77 -0.38
N ILE A 91 28.88 0.64 0.26
CA ILE A 91 29.13 0.55 1.70
C ILE A 91 30.43 1.29 2.07
N ALA A 92 31.51 1.08 1.29
CA ALA A 92 32.76 1.81 1.45
C ALA A 92 32.56 3.33 1.33
N GLY A 93 31.77 3.79 0.36
CA GLY A 93 31.46 5.21 0.16
C GLY A 93 30.65 5.83 1.28
N ALA A 94 29.67 5.12 1.83
CA ALA A 94 28.94 5.58 3.01
C ALA A 94 29.88 5.77 4.22
N LEU A 95 30.83 4.84 4.44
CA LEU A 95 31.83 4.95 5.52
C LEU A 95 32.82 6.10 5.29
N VAL A 96 33.40 6.21 4.09
CA VAL A 96 34.36 7.26 3.72
C VAL A 96 33.69 8.64 3.80
N PHE A 97 32.48 8.80 3.26
CA PHE A 97 31.72 10.06 3.36
C PHE A 97 31.41 10.42 4.82
N THR A 98 31.00 9.45 5.65
CA THR A 98 30.70 9.69 7.08
C THR A 98 31.95 10.09 7.86
N ALA A 99 33.11 9.52 7.54
CA ALA A 99 34.39 9.90 8.15
C ALA A 99 34.85 11.32 7.73
N LEU A 100 34.80 11.64 6.43
CA LEU A 100 35.29 12.92 5.90
C LEU A 100 34.34 14.12 6.14
N SER A 101 33.06 13.89 6.43
CA SER A 101 32.05 14.94 6.69
C SER A 101 32.27 15.76 7.99
N SER A 102 33.47 15.69 8.59
CA SER A 102 33.85 16.38 9.82
C SER A 102 34.73 17.62 9.61
N VAL A 103 35.17 17.93 8.38
CA VAL A 103 36.16 18.98 8.08
C VAL A 103 35.64 20.06 7.11
N VAL A 104 34.61 20.81 7.49
CA VAL A 104 34.45 22.24 7.14
C VAL A 104 33.71 22.95 8.26
N ALA A 105 34.30 24.02 8.81
CA ALA A 105 33.59 25.02 9.59
C ALA A 105 34.24 26.40 9.35
N PRO A 106 33.56 27.35 8.69
CA PRO A 106 33.94 28.75 8.77
C PRO A 106 33.42 29.33 10.09
N ALA A 107 34.25 30.13 10.77
CA ALA A 107 33.88 30.76 12.02
C ALA A 107 32.96 31.99 11.81
N ALA A 108 32.04 32.14 12.77
CA ALA A 108 31.19 33.28 13.11
C ALA A 108 31.26 34.60 12.29
N ALA A 109 30.07 35.10 11.94
CA ALA A 109 29.75 36.52 12.08
C ALA A 109 28.31 36.65 12.65
N VAL A 110 28.14 37.45 13.71
CA VAL A 110 26.85 37.72 14.36
C VAL A 110 26.21 38.96 13.74
N ALA A 111 24.94 38.89 13.37
CA ALA A 111 24.12 40.07 13.11
C ALA A 111 22.67 39.80 13.55
N HIS A 112 22.14 40.63 14.45
CA HIS A 112 20.72 40.64 14.80
C HIS A 112 19.95 41.54 13.82
N GLY A 113 18.78 41.10 13.37
CA GLY A 113 17.86 41.89 12.55
C GLY A 113 16.42 41.36 12.71
N PRO A 114 15.40 42.23 12.83
CA PRO A 114 14.10 41.83 13.36
C PRO A 114 13.14 41.19 12.34
N THR A 115 12.19 40.42 12.88
CA THR A 115 11.02 39.86 12.20
C THR A 115 10.06 40.95 11.68
N PRO A 116 9.55 40.81 10.44
CA PRO A 116 8.33 41.48 10.02
C PRO A 116 7.10 40.58 10.25
N THR A 117 6.13 41.09 11.00
CA THR A 117 4.78 40.51 11.15
C THR A 117 3.96 40.73 9.86
N PRO A 118 3.10 39.79 9.42
CA PRO A 118 2.27 40.01 8.24
C PRO A 118 1.14 41.00 8.53
N SER A 119 1.08 42.10 7.78
CA SER A 119 -0.08 42.99 7.75
C SER A 119 -1.00 42.60 6.58
N VAL A 120 -2.18 42.10 6.91
CA VAL A 120 -3.29 41.96 5.94
C VAL A 120 -3.83 43.36 5.64
N THR A 121 -4.02 43.69 4.37
CA THR A 121 -4.78 44.87 3.96
C THR A 121 -5.73 44.48 2.84
N VAL A 122 -7.03 44.48 3.15
CA VAL A 122 -8.09 44.33 2.15
C VAL A 122 -8.36 45.70 1.55
N ALA A 123 -8.28 45.81 0.23
CA ALA A 123 -8.78 46.96 -0.52
C ALA A 123 -9.29 46.48 -1.89
N GLU A 124 -10.58 46.72 -2.11
CA GLU A 124 -11.34 46.38 -3.31
C GLU A 124 -11.66 47.70 -4.06
N ALA A 125 -11.41 47.76 -5.38
CA ALA A 125 -12.14 48.58 -6.36
C ALA A 125 -11.51 48.48 -7.78
N ASP A 126 -12.36 48.54 -8.81
CA ASP A 126 -12.02 48.51 -10.24
C ASP A 126 -11.29 49.75 -10.79
N GLY A 127 -10.68 49.62 -11.97
CA GLY A 127 -10.35 50.80 -12.80
C GLY A 127 -9.34 50.58 -13.95
N VAL A 128 -9.81 50.32 -15.17
CA VAL A 128 -8.97 50.16 -16.39
C VAL A 128 -8.51 51.51 -16.98
N ARG A 129 -7.19 51.71 -17.21
CA ARG A 129 -6.61 52.07 -18.55
C ARG A 129 -5.07 52.09 -18.57
N ALA A 130 -4.50 52.03 -19.78
CA ALA A 130 -3.07 51.81 -20.05
C ALA A 130 -2.30 53.02 -20.65
N ALA A 131 -0.97 53.04 -20.44
CA ALA A 131 0.10 53.59 -21.28
C ALA A 131 1.45 53.00 -20.78
N SER A 132 2.24 52.25 -21.57
CA SER A 132 3.36 52.69 -22.43
C SER A 132 4.47 53.42 -21.64
N THR A 133 5.78 53.11 -21.68
CA THR A 133 6.74 52.61 -22.72
C THR A 133 8.09 52.27 -21.98
N PRO A 134 9.28 52.01 -22.58
CA PRO A 134 9.70 51.56 -23.93
C PRO A 134 10.77 50.41 -23.93
N GLY A 135 11.23 49.98 -25.11
CA GLY A 135 12.60 49.46 -25.29
C GLY A 135 12.75 48.01 -25.79
N VAL A 136 12.53 47.77 -27.08
CA VAL A 136 12.96 46.53 -27.77
C VAL A 136 14.36 46.72 -28.34
N THR A 137 15.21 45.69 -28.23
CA THR A 137 16.31 45.42 -29.15
C THR A 137 16.17 43.98 -29.64
N ASP A 138 16.39 43.76 -30.93
CA ASP A 138 15.76 42.68 -31.69
C ASP A 138 16.30 41.27 -31.43
N SER A 139 15.37 40.31 -31.48
CA SER A 139 15.58 38.94 -31.93
C SER A 139 14.23 38.37 -32.36
N GLU A 140 13.90 38.54 -33.64
CA GLU A 140 12.74 37.89 -34.26
C GLU A 140 12.92 36.36 -34.31
N SER A 141 11.78 35.65 -34.39
CA SER A 141 11.60 34.19 -34.49
C SER A 141 11.77 33.34 -33.21
N ALA A 142 10.64 33.02 -32.57
CA ALA A 142 10.30 31.67 -32.10
C ALA A 142 8.86 31.63 -31.53
N ASP A 143 7.98 30.81 -32.11
CA ASP A 143 6.72 30.42 -31.46
C ASP A 143 7.01 29.55 -30.23
N GLY A 144 7.00 30.17 -29.05
CA GLY A 144 7.28 29.47 -27.79
C GLY A 144 6.12 28.59 -27.33
N TYR A 145 6.43 27.35 -26.92
CA TYR A 145 5.45 26.39 -26.43
C TYR A 145 5.01 26.70 -25.00
N LEU A 146 3.70 26.67 -24.73
CA LEU A 146 3.14 26.85 -23.39
C LEU A 146 2.95 25.50 -22.70
N VAL A 147 3.69 25.28 -21.61
CA VAL A 147 3.65 24.07 -20.79
C VAL A 147 2.25 23.87 -20.19
N ARG A 148 1.70 22.67 -20.37
CA ARG A 148 0.38 22.24 -19.88
C ARG A 148 0.52 21.37 -18.62
N PRO A 149 -0.55 21.22 -17.82
CA PRO A 149 -0.55 20.27 -16.70
C PRO A 149 -0.27 18.85 -17.17
N GLY A 150 0.81 18.25 -16.66
CA GLY A 150 1.24 16.89 -17.00
C GLY A 150 2.33 16.79 -18.07
N ASP A 151 2.76 17.90 -18.67
CA ASP A 151 3.86 17.90 -19.65
C ASP A 151 5.22 17.60 -18.99
N ASP A 152 6.06 16.82 -19.68
CA ASP A 152 7.48 16.68 -19.38
C ASP A 152 8.35 17.01 -20.61
N LEU A 153 9.64 17.31 -20.40
CA LEU A 153 10.55 17.72 -21.48
C LEU A 153 10.67 16.65 -22.59
N TRP A 154 10.44 15.37 -22.26
CA TRP A 154 10.45 14.28 -23.22
C TRP A 154 9.22 14.34 -24.14
N SER A 155 8.03 14.44 -23.56
CA SER A 155 6.75 14.48 -24.27
C SER A 155 6.63 15.74 -25.12
N VAL A 156 7.11 16.88 -24.60
CA VAL A 156 7.20 18.15 -25.33
C VAL A 156 8.22 18.06 -26.48
N ALA A 157 9.39 17.45 -26.29
CA ALA A 157 10.35 17.22 -27.37
C ALA A 157 9.86 16.18 -28.40
N GLU A 158 9.01 15.24 -28.02
CA GLU A 158 8.35 14.32 -28.96
C GLU A 158 7.30 15.05 -29.79
N GLN A 159 6.52 15.93 -29.18
CA GLN A 159 5.52 16.76 -29.86
C GLN A 159 6.13 17.80 -30.81
N LEU A 160 7.22 18.47 -30.40
CA LEU A 160 7.77 19.62 -31.12
C LEU A 160 9.00 19.31 -31.97
N LEU A 161 9.85 18.37 -31.52
CA LEU A 161 11.09 17.99 -32.21
C LEU A 161 10.99 16.58 -32.83
N GLY A 162 9.79 15.98 -32.83
CA GLY A 162 9.44 14.69 -33.43
C GLY A 162 10.03 13.46 -32.73
N ARG A 163 10.86 13.62 -31.69
CA ARG A 163 11.48 12.53 -30.92
C ARG A 163 11.79 12.99 -29.49
N GLY A 164 11.20 12.34 -28.48
CA GLY A 164 11.42 12.75 -27.09
C GLY A 164 12.87 12.68 -26.60
N SER A 165 13.72 11.87 -27.24
CA SER A 165 15.17 11.84 -26.98
C SER A 165 15.89 13.17 -27.25
N ARG A 166 15.26 14.11 -27.97
CA ARG A 166 15.79 15.46 -28.24
C ARG A 166 15.54 16.47 -27.11
N TRP A 167 14.96 16.06 -25.98
CA TRP A 167 14.69 16.91 -24.82
C TRP A 167 15.89 17.75 -24.33
N ARG A 168 17.13 17.26 -24.53
CA ARG A 168 18.35 18.01 -24.19
C ARG A 168 18.50 19.30 -24.98
N LEU A 169 18.16 19.29 -26.28
CA LEU A 169 18.19 20.50 -27.12
C LEU A 169 17.15 21.53 -26.64
N LEU A 170 15.99 21.06 -26.17
CA LEU A 170 14.96 21.92 -25.57
C LEU A 170 15.41 22.50 -24.22
N ALA A 171 16.19 21.75 -23.42
CA ALA A 171 16.79 22.24 -22.19
C ALA A 171 17.92 23.26 -22.44
N GLU A 172 18.81 22.98 -23.38
CA GLU A 172 19.91 23.85 -23.82
C GLU A 172 19.40 25.17 -24.43
N ALA A 173 18.25 25.14 -25.11
CA ALA A 173 17.56 26.34 -25.62
C ALA A 173 16.89 27.20 -24.53
N ASN A 174 16.76 26.71 -23.30
CA ASN A 174 16.08 27.40 -22.18
C ASN A 174 16.95 27.46 -20.91
N PRO A 175 18.21 27.94 -20.99
CA PRO A 175 19.18 27.81 -19.90
C PRO A 175 18.79 28.58 -18.63
N GLY A 176 18.05 29.68 -18.76
CA GLY A 176 17.53 30.47 -17.63
C GLY A 176 16.35 29.85 -16.89
N LEU A 177 15.67 28.85 -17.49
CA LEU A 177 14.51 28.17 -16.89
C LEU A 177 14.86 26.74 -16.44
N LEU A 178 15.85 26.09 -17.06
CA LEU A 178 16.12 24.65 -16.93
C LEU A 178 17.56 24.33 -16.48
N GLY A 179 18.18 25.23 -15.69
CA GLY A 179 19.54 25.06 -15.15
C GLY A 179 19.75 23.83 -14.25
N ASN A 180 18.69 23.11 -13.89
CA ASN A 180 18.75 21.75 -13.35
C ASN A 180 17.67 20.90 -14.04
N PRO A 181 18.02 19.85 -14.81
CA PRO A 181 17.08 19.05 -15.62
C PRO A 181 16.16 18.14 -14.79
N THR A 182 16.17 18.28 -13.46
CA THR A 182 15.34 17.51 -12.50
C THR A 182 14.23 18.35 -11.87
N VAL A 183 14.14 19.64 -12.18
CA VAL A 183 13.12 20.57 -11.64
C VAL A 183 11.79 20.40 -12.38
N ASP A 184 10.68 20.55 -11.67
CA ASP A 184 9.33 20.46 -12.25
C ASP A 184 9.05 21.57 -13.26
N LEU A 185 8.49 21.18 -14.41
CA LEU A 185 7.90 22.08 -15.39
C LEU A 185 6.59 22.64 -14.83
N THR A 186 6.58 23.89 -14.41
CA THR A 186 5.37 24.59 -13.96
C THR A 186 4.46 24.91 -15.15
N PRO A 187 3.18 24.49 -15.12
CA PRO A 187 2.21 24.84 -16.17
C PRO A 187 2.07 26.34 -16.34
N GLY A 188 1.96 26.80 -17.59
CA GLY A 188 1.99 28.22 -17.96
C GLY A 188 3.38 28.78 -18.25
N THR A 189 4.46 28.04 -17.98
CA THR A 189 5.81 28.41 -18.43
C THR A 189 5.88 28.36 -19.96
N ARG A 190 6.53 29.35 -20.58
CA ARG A 190 6.78 29.37 -22.03
C ARG A 190 8.21 28.89 -22.31
N LEU A 191 8.34 27.81 -23.08
CA LEU A 191 9.61 27.26 -23.56
C LEU A 191 9.93 27.81 -24.95
N VAL A 192 11.15 28.32 -25.15
CA VAL A 192 11.72 28.61 -26.46
C VAL A 192 11.99 27.29 -27.18
N VAL A 193 11.44 27.14 -28.38
CA VAL A 193 11.68 25.95 -29.22
C VAL A 193 12.86 26.26 -30.13
N PRO A 194 13.99 25.50 -30.07
CA PRO A 194 15.11 25.75 -30.95
C PRO A 194 14.74 25.44 -32.40
N ASN A 195 14.88 26.43 -33.29
CA ASN A 195 14.72 26.24 -34.71
C ASN A 195 15.92 25.43 -35.25
N LEU A 196 15.66 24.19 -35.69
CA LEU A 196 16.68 23.30 -36.23
C LEU A 196 16.62 23.37 -37.77
N PRO A 197 17.67 23.88 -38.46
CA PRO A 197 17.77 23.68 -39.89
C PRO A 197 17.89 22.17 -40.21
N ASP A 198 17.38 21.77 -41.39
CA ASP A 198 17.29 20.40 -41.91
C ASP A 198 16.19 19.48 -41.31
N LEU A 199 14.94 19.98 -41.32
CA LEU A 199 13.73 19.16 -41.47
C LEU A 199 12.84 19.79 -42.57
N PRO A 200 12.14 18.99 -43.41
CA PRO A 200 11.30 19.53 -44.48
C PRO A 200 10.16 20.39 -43.90
N ASP A 201 9.94 21.55 -44.54
CA ASP A 201 9.23 22.68 -43.93
C ASP A 201 7.79 22.38 -43.49
N HIS A 202 7.45 22.89 -42.30
CA HIS A 202 6.07 22.99 -41.83
C HIS A 202 5.50 24.35 -42.20
N GLU A 203 4.62 24.43 -43.21
CA GLU A 203 3.86 25.67 -43.46
C GLU A 203 2.85 25.95 -42.32
N PRO A 204 2.77 27.19 -41.80
CA PRO A 204 1.74 27.59 -40.86
C PRO A 204 0.39 27.80 -41.56
N VAL A 205 -0.68 27.25 -40.98
CA VAL A 205 -2.03 27.29 -41.57
C VAL A 205 -2.75 28.60 -41.24
N ALA A 206 -2.62 29.58 -42.14
CA ALA A 206 -3.54 30.72 -42.24
C ALA A 206 -3.64 31.22 -43.70
N GLU A 207 -4.81 31.75 -44.06
CA GLU A 207 -5.02 32.61 -45.25
C GLU A 207 -4.90 32.00 -46.67
N ARG A 208 -5.72 30.96 -46.99
CA ARG A 208 -6.20 30.80 -48.39
C ARG A 208 -7.50 30.01 -48.56
N ALA A 209 -8.62 30.68 -48.25
CA ALA A 209 -9.91 30.31 -48.82
C ALA A 209 -10.11 30.99 -50.21
N HIS A 210 -10.77 30.29 -51.14
CA HIS A 210 -11.28 30.82 -52.44
C HIS A 210 -10.29 31.24 -53.55
N ARG A 211 -9.83 30.26 -54.34
CA ARG A 211 -10.42 29.97 -55.67
C ARG A 211 -9.90 28.66 -56.28
N SER A 212 -10.64 28.13 -57.25
CA SER A 212 -10.73 26.69 -57.53
C SER A 212 -10.01 26.21 -58.79
N SER A 213 -9.64 24.91 -58.78
CA SER A 213 -9.67 23.96 -59.90
C SER A 213 -8.61 24.01 -61.01
N ALA A 214 -7.73 23.00 -61.00
CA ALA A 214 -7.61 22.04 -62.11
C ALA A 214 -7.11 20.66 -61.59
N ALA A 215 -7.76 19.56 -61.99
CA ALA A 215 -7.41 18.16 -61.64
C ALA A 215 -6.79 17.44 -62.87
N PRO A 216 -6.07 16.29 -62.76
CA PRO A 216 -6.58 14.97 -62.29
C PRO A 216 -5.60 14.18 -61.38
N ALA A 217 -5.89 12.99 -60.82
CA ALA A 217 -7.16 12.39 -60.35
C ALA A 217 -6.95 11.06 -59.57
N ARG A 218 -7.46 10.99 -58.31
CA ARG A 218 -7.89 9.78 -57.56
C ARG A 218 -6.80 8.78 -57.05
N PRO A 219 -7.05 8.00 -55.97
CA PRO A 219 -8.35 7.48 -55.48
C PRO A 219 -9.08 8.33 -54.43
N SER A 220 -10.31 7.90 -54.13
CA SER A 220 -11.32 8.61 -53.32
C SER A 220 -10.94 8.76 -51.84
N ALA A 221 -11.26 9.91 -51.25
CA ALA A 221 -11.42 10.02 -49.81
C ALA A 221 -12.49 9.02 -49.33
N ALA A 222 -12.18 8.26 -48.28
CA ALA A 222 -13.14 7.40 -47.61
C ALA A 222 -14.03 8.22 -46.67
N LYS A 223 -15.29 7.83 -46.52
CA LYS A 223 -16.23 8.51 -45.61
C LYS A 223 -15.87 8.13 -44.16
N PRO A 224 -15.93 9.08 -43.19
CA PRO A 224 -15.78 8.74 -41.78
C PRO A 224 -16.85 7.73 -41.38
N ARG A 225 -16.43 6.60 -40.81
CA ARG A 225 -17.34 5.54 -40.37
C ARG A 225 -17.77 5.82 -38.94
N LEU A 226 -19.07 6.00 -38.74
CA LEU A 226 -19.68 6.08 -37.41
C LEU A 226 -19.91 4.65 -36.89
N VAL A 227 -19.38 4.36 -35.72
CA VAL A 227 -19.59 3.09 -35.00
C VAL A 227 -20.35 3.39 -33.71
N THR A 228 -21.39 2.60 -33.43
CA THR A 228 -22.15 2.71 -32.18
C THR A 228 -21.47 1.83 -31.13
N VAL A 229 -21.14 2.41 -29.97
CA VAL A 229 -20.54 1.68 -28.83
C VAL A 229 -21.55 0.68 -28.26
N GLU A 230 -21.16 -0.59 -28.16
CA GLU A 230 -21.92 -1.67 -27.54
C GLU A 230 -21.41 -2.00 -26.12
N ARG A 231 -22.13 -2.88 -25.42
CA ARG A 231 -21.82 -3.22 -24.01
C ARG A 231 -20.55 -4.06 -23.92
N GLY A 232 -19.47 -3.45 -23.43
CA GLY A 232 -18.15 -4.08 -23.26
C GLY A 232 -17.08 -3.55 -24.22
N ASP A 233 -17.44 -2.63 -25.11
CA ASP A 233 -16.47 -1.93 -25.96
C ASP A 233 -15.51 -1.05 -25.14
N THR A 234 -14.30 -0.92 -25.66
CA THR A 234 -13.30 0.05 -25.19
C THR A 234 -12.69 0.76 -26.40
N LEU A 235 -12.14 1.96 -26.24
CA LEU A 235 -11.44 2.63 -27.36
C LEU A 235 -10.29 1.78 -27.92
N SER A 236 -9.63 0.99 -27.07
CA SER A 236 -8.62 0.00 -27.44
C SER A 236 -9.20 -1.17 -28.25
N GLY A 237 -10.37 -1.71 -27.86
CA GLY A 237 -11.08 -2.73 -28.62
C GLY A 237 -11.51 -2.23 -30.00
N LEU A 238 -12.16 -1.07 -30.05
CA LEU A 238 -12.58 -0.42 -31.30
C LEU A 238 -11.40 -0.06 -32.22
N ALA A 239 -10.25 0.31 -31.65
CA ALA A 239 -9.02 0.52 -32.42
C ALA A 239 -8.39 -0.80 -32.90
N GLN A 240 -8.47 -1.87 -32.12
CA GLN A 240 -8.02 -3.19 -32.55
C GLN A 240 -8.88 -3.74 -33.69
N GLU A 241 -10.19 -3.54 -33.63
CA GLU A 241 -11.14 -4.00 -34.65
C GLU A 241 -11.07 -3.15 -35.93
N HIS A 242 -11.18 -1.83 -35.81
CA HIS A 242 -11.35 -0.93 -36.96
C HIS A 242 -10.05 -0.27 -37.44
N LEU A 243 -9.05 -0.10 -36.57
CA LEU A 243 -7.72 0.45 -36.92
C LEU A 243 -6.62 -0.61 -36.92
N GLY A 244 -6.96 -1.88 -36.66
CA GLY A 244 -6.07 -3.04 -36.69
C GLY A 244 -5.02 -3.13 -35.58
N ALA A 245 -5.01 -2.19 -34.62
CA ALA A 245 -4.09 -2.20 -33.48
C ALA A 245 -4.67 -1.40 -32.30
N ALA A 246 -4.77 -2.03 -31.13
CA ALA A 246 -5.28 -1.42 -29.90
C ALA A 246 -4.56 -0.10 -29.54
N SER A 247 -3.24 -0.04 -29.74
CA SER A 247 -2.42 1.17 -29.50
C SER A 247 -2.79 2.39 -30.36
N ARG A 248 -3.70 2.25 -31.33
CA ARG A 248 -4.22 3.35 -32.15
C ARG A 248 -5.47 4.00 -31.56
N TRP A 249 -5.95 3.57 -30.38
CA TRP A 249 -7.08 4.18 -29.67
C TRP A 249 -6.98 5.71 -29.50
N PRO A 250 -5.80 6.35 -29.34
CA PRO A 250 -5.73 7.81 -29.22
C PRO A 250 -6.18 8.52 -30.49
N ARG A 251 -6.21 7.85 -31.65
CA ARG A 251 -6.78 8.40 -32.90
C ARG A 251 -8.31 8.45 -32.87
N ILE A 252 -8.96 7.47 -32.24
CA ILE A 252 -10.43 7.49 -32.03
C ILE A 252 -10.76 8.58 -31.01
N TYR A 253 -10.03 8.66 -29.90
CA TYR A 253 -10.19 9.73 -28.91
C TYR A 253 -10.08 11.12 -29.54
N ARG A 254 -8.97 11.39 -30.26
CA ARG A 254 -8.74 12.68 -30.97
C ARG A 254 -9.80 13.01 -32.01
N ALA A 255 -10.43 12.02 -32.64
CA ALA A 255 -11.51 12.23 -33.61
C ALA A 255 -12.87 12.52 -32.96
N ASN A 256 -12.99 12.42 -31.63
CA ASN A 256 -14.24 12.54 -30.88
C ASN A 256 -14.09 13.37 -29.58
N THR A 257 -13.09 14.26 -29.47
CA THR A 257 -12.86 15.09 -28.25
C THR A 257 -13.99 16.08 -27.94
N ASP A 258 -14.86 16.34 -28.90
CA ASP A 258 -16.13 17.03 -28.70
C ASP A 258 -17.04 16.26 -27.74
N ARG A 259 -17.08 14.92 -27.86
CA ARG A 259 -17.96 14.02 -27.10
C ARG A 259 -17.27 13.29 -25.94
N ILE A 260 -16.06 12.79 -26.16
CA ILE A 260 -15.26 12.05 -25.16
C ILE A 260 -14.41 13.07 -24.39
N LYS A 261 -14.74 13.29 -23.11
CA LYS A 261 -13.95 14.17 -22.20
C LYS A 261 -12.92 13.40 -21.39
N ASP A 262 -13.21 12.14 -21.10
CA ASP A 262 -12.32 11.19 -20.45
C ASP A 262 -12.09 10.02 -21.42
N PRO A 263 -10.85 9.71 -21.84
CA PRO A 263 -10.59 8.63 -22.80
C PRO A 263 -10.99 7.24 -22.31
N ASP A 264 -11.09 7.01 -21.00
CA ASP A 264 -11.44 5.70 -20.43
C ASP A 264 -12.97 5.53 -20.24
N LEU A 265 -13.77 6.57 -20.52
CA LEU A 265 -15.24 6.54 -20.41
C LEU A 265 -15.92 6.71 -21.78
N ILE A 266 -16.61 5.65 -22.24
CA ILE A 266 -17.51 5.68 -23.39
C ILE A 266 -18.85 5.02 -23.04
N ASP A 267 -19.97 5.73 -23.23
CA ASP A 267 -21.29 5.14 -22.95
C ASP A 267 -21.81 4.29 -24.12
N ILE A 268 -22.58 3.27 -23.75
CA ILE A 268 -23.34 2.42 -24.68
C ILE A 268 -24.30 3.30 -25.51
N GLY A 269 -24.27 3.12 -26.83
CA GLY A 269 -25.07 3.90 -27.77
C GLY A 269 -24.40 5.17 -28.31
N TRP A 270 -23.21 5.56 -27.83
CA TRP A 270 -22.44 6.64 -28.43
C TRP A 270 -22.04 6.30 -29.86
N LYS A 271 -22.21 7.25 -30.79
CA LYS A 271 -21.77 7.12 -32.18
C LYS A 271 -20.42 7.80 -32.33
N LEU A 272 -19.35 7.01 -32.38
CA LEU A 272 -17.98 7.47 -32.48
C LEU A 272 -17.50 7.47 -33.93
N VAL A 273 -16.85 8.54 -34.34
CA VAL A 273 -16.17 8.69 -35.63
C VAL A 273 -14.88 7.90 -35.61
N ILE A 274 -14.77 6.90 -36.48
CA ILE A 274 -13.53 6.15 -36.69
C ILE A 274 -12.81 6.70 -37.93
N PRO A 275 -11.61 7.29 -37.78
CA PRO A 275 -10.82 7.77 -38.90
C PRO A 275 -10.11 6.59 -39.59
N GLU A 276 -10.50 6.25 -40.82
CA GLU A 276 -9.84 5.18 -41.58
C GLU A 276 -8.35 5.52 -41.87
N SER A 277 -7.52 4.49 -41.84
CA SER A 277 -6.11 4.54 -42.26
C SER A 277 -5.97 3.83 -43.61
N PRO A 278 -5.11 4.29 -44.55
CA PRO A 278 -4.87 3.57 -45.79
C PRO A 278 -4.44 2.12 -45.53
N ALA A 279 -5.09 1.18 -46.21
CA ALA A 279 -5.01 -0.24 -45.87
C ALA A 279 -3.65 -0.86 -46.21
N ALA A 280 -3.13 -1.68 -45.30
CA ALA A 280 -2.17 -2.73 -45.60
C ALA A 280 -2.88 -4.09 -45.51
N ALA A 281 -2.61 -4.99 -46.46
CA ALA A 281 -3.40 -6.21 -46.67
C ALA A 281 -3.20 -7.28 -45.59
N LYS A 282 -4.26 -8.08 -45.35
CA LYS A 282 -4.27 -9.22 -44.42
C LYS A 282 -3.93 -10.55 -45.13
N PRO A 283 -3.14 -11.45 -44.54
CA PRO A 283 -3.29 -12.88 -44.73
C PRO A 283 -4.42 -13.44 -43.84
N LYS A 284 -4.96 -14.61 -44.19
CA LYS A 284 -6.24 -15.17 -43.70
C LYS A 284 -6.02 -16.47 -42.90
N PRO A 285 -6.79 -16.67 -41.81
CA PRO A 285 -7.49 -17.96 -41.60
C PRO A 285 -8.99 -17.71 -41.33
N THR A 286 -9.92 -18.24 -42.12
CA THR A 286 -10.54 -19.59 -41.99
C THR A 286 -11.57 -19.65 -40.85
N ARG A 287 -12.86 -19.83 -41.21
CA ARG A 287 -14.00 -19.77 -40.31
C ARG A 287 -15.01 -20.90 -40.57
N THR A 288 -15.22 -21.76 -39.57
CA THR A 288 -16.29 -22.78 -39.43
C THR A 288 -16.32 -23.15 -37.93
N ARG A 289 -17.44 -23.41 -37.22
CA ARG A 289 -18.86 -23.68 -37.54
C ARG A 289 -19.76 -23.02 -36.43
N PRO A 290 -21.11 -23.00 -36.54
CA PRO A 290 -21.98 -22.13 -35.73
C PRO A 290 -22.62 -22.76 -34.48
N VAL A 291 -23.14 -21.92 -33.58
CA VAL A 291 -24.00 -22.25 -32.42
C VAL A 291 -25.47 -21.86 -32.71
N ARG A 292 -26.43 -22.51 -32.03
CA ARG A 292 -27.87 -22.53 -32.33
C ARG A 292 -28.67 -21.33 -31.78
N LYS A 293 -29.87 -21.10 -32.36
CA LYS A 293 -30.89 -20.13 -31.90
C LYS A 293 -31.64 -20.64 -30.65
N PRO A 294 -32.09 -19.75 -29.72
CA PRO A 294 -33.12 -20.05 -28.72
C PRO A 294 -34.55 -20.02 -29.32
N VAL A 295 -35.51 -20.65 -28.61
CA VAL A 295 -36.93 -20.76 -28.97
C VAL A 295 -37.80 -19.88 -28.06
N ARG A 296 -38.93 -19.41 -28.59
CA ARG A 296 -39.93 -18.51 -27.97
C ARG A 296 -40.95 -19.26 -27.09
N PRO A 297 -41.37 -18.72 -25.93
CA PRO A 297 -42.62 -19.10 -25.24
C PRO A 297 -43.85 -18.35 -25.80
N PRO A 298 -45.06 -18.96 -25.81
CA PRO A 298 -46.28 -18.33 -26.28
C PRO A 298 -47.00 -17.49 -25.21
N GLU A 299 -48.01 -16.76 -25.67
CA GLU A 299 -48.75 -15.69 -25.00
C GLU A 299 -50.24 -16.06 -24.92
N ALA A 300 -50.96 -15.64 -23.87
CA ALA A 300 -52.40 -15.86 -23.74
C ALA A 300 -53.12 -14.70 -22.99
N SER A 301 -53.77 -13.84 -23.78
CA SER A 301 -55.02 -13.07 -23.57
C SER A 301 -55.43 -12.49 -22.19
N GLY A 302 -55.79 -11.19 -22.19
CA GLY A 302 -56.39 -10.44 -21.07
C GLY A 302 -57.90 -10.62 -20.87
N PRO A 303 -58.68 -9.59 -20.43
CA PRO A 303 -58.68 -8.24 -21.02
C PRO A 303 -58.68 -7.04 -20.02
N GLN A 304 -58.86 -5.83 -20.56
CA GLN A 304 -58.73 -4.52 -19.90
C GLN A 304 -60.05 -3.97 -19.33
N THR A 305 -59.95 -3.07 -18.34
CA THR A 305 -60.89 -1.94 -18.14
C THR A 305 -60.08 -0.67 -17.81
N GLN A 306 -60.44 0.46 -18.44
CA GLN A 306 -59.89 1.79 -18.15
C GLN A 306 -60.74 2.49 -17.07
N GLU A 307 -60.16 3.34 -16.22
CA GLU A 307 -60.79 4.64 -15.89
C GLU A 307 -59.77 5.64 -15.31
N GLN A 308 -60.07 6.92 -15.49
CA GLN A 308 -59.24 8.12 -15.47
C GLN A 308 -58.62 8.54 -14.11
N ALA A 309 -57.60 9.41 -14.19
CA ALA A 309 -57.15 10.27 -13.09
C ALA A 309 -58.01 11.55 -12.99
N PRO A 310 -57.93 12.31 -11.88
CA PRO A 310 -57.23 13.59 -12.01
C PRO A 310 -56.27 13.95 -10.85
N ARG A 311 -55.55 15.06 -11.07
CA ARG A 311 -54.53 15.73 -10.25
C ARG A 311 -55.18 16.59 -9.15
N THR A 312 -54.33 17.30 -8.36
CA THR A 312 -54.63 18.49 -7.50
C THR A 312 -54.84 18.09 -6.02
N GLU A 313 -54.21 18.68 -4.98
CA GLU A 313 -53.29 19.83 -4.86
C GLU A 313 -52.36 19.72 -3.62
N ARG A 314 -51.38 20.63 -3.50
CA ARG A 314 -50.60 20.89 -2.28
C ARG A 314 -51.26 22.05 -1.51
N PRO A 315 -51.29 22.01 -0.16
CA PRO A 315 -50.84 23.21 0.58
C PRO A 315 -49.68 22.92 1.54
N ALA A 316 -48.93 23.97 1.85
CA ALA A 316 -48.03 24.06 3.00
C ALA A 316 -48.34 25.37 3.73
N GLU A 317 -48.23 25.39 5.05
CA GLU A 317 -47.70 26.47 5.92
C GLU A 317 -47.99 26.10 7.41
N THR A 318 -46.98 25.80 8.24
CA THR A 318 -46.22 26.66 9.20
C THR A 318 -46.93 26.84 10.58
N PRO A 319 -46.31 27.37 11.65
CA PRO A 319 -45.93 26.51 12.78
C PRO A 319 -46.52 26.91 14.14
N GLU A 320 -46.78 25.94 15.03
CA GLU A 320 -47.02 26.26 16.44
C GLU A 320 -45.73 26.31 17.27
N THR A 321 -45.59 27.42 17.99
CA THR A 321 -44.48 27.70 18.90
C THR A 321 -44.69 26.98 20.23
N THR A 322 -43.68 26.27 20.72
CA THR A 322 -43.55 25.97 22.16
C THR A 322 -42.09 26.21 22.57
N ALA A 323 -41.90 26.94 23.66
CA ALA A 323 -40.60 27.43 24.11
C ALA A 323 -39.72 26.31 24.72
N PRO A 324 -38.38 26.45 24.68
CA PRO A 324 -37.47 25.36 25.04
C PRO A 324 -37.32 25.18 26.56
N ALA A 325 -37.39 23.93 27.01
CA ALA A 325 -36.70 23.50 28.24
C ALA A 325 -35.19 23.36 27.92
N PRO A 326 -34.29 23.57 28.91
CA PRO A 326 -32.86 23.56 28.65
C PRO A 326 -32.36 22.13 28.44
N ASP A 327 -32.33 21.69 27.18
CA ASP A 327 -31.72 20.42 26.84
C ASP A 327 -30.23 20.47 27.15
N ARG A 328 -29.81 19.66 28.10
CA ARG A 328 -28.42 19.55 28.53
C ARG A 328 -27.73 18.71 27.48
N ALA A 329 -27.34 19.35 26.38
CA ALA A 329 -26.59 18.74 25.30
C ALA A 329 -25.38 17.99 25.85
N GLN A 330 -25.55 16.68 26.04
CA GLN A 330 -24.46 15.74 26.12
C GLN A 330 -23.81 15.82 24.74
N ALA A 331 -22.63 16.40 24.68
CA ALA A 331 -21.83 16.39 23.48
C ALA A 331 -21.54 14.93 23.14
N ALA A 332 -22.29 14.39 22.19
CA ALA A 332 -21.96 13.12 21.56
C ALA A 332 -20.50 13.22 21.08
N PRO A 333 -19.66 12.21 21.34
CA PRO A 333 -18.25 12.28 20.95
C PRO A 333 -18.16 12.53 19.45
N ALA A 334 -17.48 13.62 19.06
CA ALA A 334 -17.41 14.05 17.68
C ALA A 334 -16.83 12.92 16.82
N SER A 335 -17.64 12.38 15.91
CA SER A 335 -17.20 11.35 14.98
C SER A 335 -16.11 11.93 14.08
N ASP A 336 -14.97 11.23 14.02
CA ASP A 336 -13.85 11.62 13.17
C ASP A 336 -14.34 11.70 11.71
N PRO A 337 -14.14 12.82 10.98
CA PRO A 337 -14.63 12.98 9.61
C PRO A 337 -13.97 12.03 8.60
N SER A 338 -12.94 11.25 8.99
CA SER A 338 -12.42 10.11 8.23
C SER A 338 -13.28 8.85 8.33
N TRP A 339 -14.21 8.76 9.30
CA TRP A 339 -15.03 7.57 9.55
C TRP A 339 -15.83 7.07 8.33
N PRO A 340 -16.47 7.93 7.52
CA PRO A 340 -17.20 7.46 6.34
C PRO A 340 -16.32 6.84 5.24
N LEU A 341 -15.00 7.09 5.25
CA LEU A 341 -14.08 6.64 4.19
C LEU A 341 -13.38 5.31 4.50
N ILE A 342 -13.23 4.96 5.79
CA ILE A 342 -12.46 3.79 6.25
C ILE A 342 -13.19 3.10 7.43
N GLY A 343 -14.52 3.03 7.34
CA GLY A 343 -15.43 2.62 8.42
C GLY A 343 -14.89 1.54 9.36
N GLY A 344 -14.85 1.82 10.67
CA GLY A 344 -14.48 0.83 11.69
C GLY A 344 -12.98 0.50 11.85
N LEU A 345 -12.12 0.73 10.86
CA LEU A 345 -10.74 0.19 10.87
C LEU A 345 -9.86 0.64 12.06
N SER A 346 -9.12 -0.30 12.68
CA SER A 346 -8.12 -0.01 13.71
C SER A 346 -6.94 0.82 13.21
N GLY A 347 -6.22 1.45 14.14
CA GLY A 347 -4.99 2.16 13.82
C GLY A 347 -3.84 1.25 13.38
N ALA A 348 -3.83 -0.03 13.80
CA ALA A 348 -2.81 -1.00 13.43
C ALA A 348 -2.97 -1.45 11.97
N ALA A 349 -4.18 -1.86 11.59
CA ALA A 349 -4.48 -2.23 10.20
C ALA A 349 -4.30 -1.02 9.25
N ALA A 350 -4.65 0.19 9.69
CA ALA A 350 -4.41 1.40 8.91
C ALA A 350 -2.92 1.69 8.66
N ALA A 351 -2.07 1.54 9.68
CA ALA A 351 -0.62 1.71 9.58
C ALA A 351 0.00 0.72 8.59
N MET A 352 -0.44 -0.54 8.60
CA MET A 352 0.19 -1.58 7.78
C MET A 352 -0.26 -1.62 6.32
N ILE A 353 -1.48 -1.16 6.01
CA ILE A 353 -1.84 -0.81 4.62
C ILE A 353 -0.88 0.26 4.09
N LEU A 354 -0.56 1.29 4.88
CA LEU A 354 0.42 2.31 4.48
C LEU A 354 1.86 1.78 4.40
N ALA A 355 2.24 0.86 5.28
CA ALA A 355 3.56 0.22 5.24
C ALA A 355 3.73 -0.60 3.95
N GLY A 356 2.77 -1.47 3.60
CA GLY A 356 2.78 -2.24 2.36
C GLY A 356 2.83 -1.34 1.12
N LEU A 357 2.02 -0.28 1.10
CA LEU A 357 2.05 0.73 0.04
C LEU A 357 3.42 1.41 -0.11
N ASN A 358 4.10 1.72 1.00
CA ASN A 358 5.44 2.29 0.97
C ASN A 358 6.50 1.27 0.52
N VAL A 359 6.38 -0.02 0.89
CA VAL A 359 7.28 -1.09 0.43
C VAL A 359 7.16 -1.29 -1.08
N ASN A 360 5.94 -1.37 -1.62
CA ASN A 360 5.71 -1.49 -3.07
C ASN A 360 6.23 -0.25 -3.81
N ARG A 361 5.90 0.96 -3.32
CA ARG A 361 6.41 2.23 -3.87
C ARG A 361 7.96 2.31 -3.84
N LEU A 362 8.63 1.74 -2.84
CA LEU A 362 10.10 1.59 -2.80
C LEU A 362 10.62 0.57 -3.83
N SER A 363 9.92 -0.55 -4.03
CA SER A 363 10.25 -1.53 -5.08
C SER A 363 10.10 -0.94 -6.48
N GLN A 364 9.04 -0.17 -6.74
CA GLN A 364 8.91 0.62 -7.97
C GLN A 364 10.01 1.67 -8.13
N LEU A 365 10.39 2.39 -7.07
CA LEU A 365 11.52 3.34 -7.13
C LEU A 365 12.83 2.66 -7.56
N ARG A 366 13.04 1.40 -7.15
CA ARG A 366 14.21 0.59 -7.54
C ARG A 366 14.11 0.04 -8.96
N ALA A 367 12.91 -0.38 -9.40
CA ALA A 367 12.68 -0.95 -10.73
C ALA A 367 12.54 0.12 -11.85
N ARG A 368 12.28 1.37 -11.49
CA ARG A 368 12.04 2.49 -12.41
C ARG A 368 13.27 2.80 -13.30
N PRO A 369 13.12 2.78 -14.65
CA PRO A 369 14.13 3.30 -15.55
C PRO A 369 14.37 4.80 -15.34
N VAL A 370 15.64 5.22 -15.41
CA VAL A 370 16.05 6.62 -15.25
C VAL A 370 15.28 7.52 -16.24
N GLY A 371 14.58 8.52 -15.71
CA GLY A 371 13.81 9.51 -16.49
C GLY A 371 12.30 9.28 -16.58
N ARG A 372 11.75 8.11 -16.20
CA ARG A 372 10.29 7.95 -16.01
C ARG A 372 9.80 8.67 -14.74
N ARG A 373 8.50 8.71 -14.44
CA ARG A 373 7.98 8.99 -13.09
C ARG A 373 7.25 7.76 -12.54
N ILE A 374 7.02 7.70 -11.23
CA ILE A 374 6.10 6.72 -10.65
C ILE A 374 4.67 7.20 -10.91
N ASN A 375 3.79 6.26 -11.24
CA ASN A 375 2.37 6.57 -11.37
C ASN A 375 1.83 6.88 -9.98
N HIS A 376 1.29 8.08 -9.78
CA HIS A 376 0.61 8.39 -8.53
C HIS A 376 -0.83 7.87 -8.59
N PRO A 377 -1.37 7.32 -7.48
CA PRO A 377 -2.78 6.96 -7.39
C PRO A 377 -3.68 8.17 -7.71
N PRO A 378 -4.87 7.96 -8.31
CA PRO A 378 -5.85 9.01 -8.54
C PRO A 378 -6.19 9.83 -7.28
N VAL A 379 -6.55 11.10 -7.46
CA VAL A 379 -6.63 12.10 -6.38
C VAL A 379 -7.72 11.76 -5.34
N ASP A 380 -8.82 11.18 -5.80
CA ASP A 380 -9.90 10.59 -5.02
C ASP A 380 -9.41 9.38 -4.20
N VAL A 381 -8.61 8.50 -4.78
CA VAL A 381 -8.05 7.33 -4.10
C VAL A 381 -7.00 7.73 -3.04
N ARG A 382 -6.22 8.81 -3.26
CA ARG A 382 -5.29 9.35 -2.24
C ARG A 382 -5.96 9.87 -0.97
N ARG A 383 -7.28 10.09 -0.98
CA ARG A 383 -8.05 10.44 0.24
C ARG A 383 -8.06 9.29 1.24
N TYR A 384 -8.06 8.04 0.78
CA TYR A 384 -7.94 6.87 1.64
C TYR A 384 -6.54 6.78 2.24
N GLU A 385 -5.46 6.97 1.46
CA GLU A 385 -4.07 7.04 1.96
C GLU A 385 -3.94 8.11 3.07
N THR A 386 -4.51 9.30 2.85
CA THR A 386 -4.52 10.41 3.83
C THR A 386 -5.31 10.06 5.10
N ALA A 387 -6.47 9.42 4.95
CA ALA A 387 -7.36 9.08 6.06
C ALA A 387 -6.82 7.88 6.87
N LEU A 388 -6.10 6.94 6.25
CA LEU A 388 -5.39 5.86 6.94
C LEU A 388 -4.32 6.46 7.86
N GLY A 389 -3.55 7.44 7.37
CA GLY A 389 -2.47 8.07 8.14
C GLY A 389 -2.96 8.90 9.33
N ARG A 390 -4.25 9.28 9.36
CA ARG A 390 -4.89 9.91 10.52
C ARG A 390 -5.36 8.90 11.57
N ARG A 391 -5.52 7.62 11.22
CA ARG A 391 -5.96 6.55 12.13
C ARG A 391 -4.82 5.82 12.81
N GLU A 392 -3.61 5.87 12.25
CA GLU A 392 -2.42 5.25 12.81
C GLU A 392 -2.19 5.69 14.28
N ARG A 393 -2.11 4.71 15.19
CA ARG A 393 -1.94 4.92 16.65
C ARG A 393 -0.77 4.08 17.19
N PRO A 394 0.48 4.43 16.85
CA PRO A 394 1.65 3.59 17.11
C PRO A 394 1.90 3.40 18.61
N GLU A 395 1.59 4.40 19.42
CA GLU A 395 1.71 4.34 20.88
C GLU A 395 0.77 3.31 21.52
N THR A 396 -0.44 3.14 20.96
CA THR A 396 -1.43 2.18 21.45
C THR A 396 -0.97 0.75 21.15
N THR A 397 -0.48 0.51 19.93
CA THR A 397 0.12 -0.77 19.51
C THR A 397 1.32 -1.13 20.39
N ALA A 398 2.24 -0.18 20.62
CA ALA A 398 3.41 -0.39 21.48
C ALA A 398 3.05 -0.66 22.95
N LEU A 399 2.01 0.00 23.48
CA LEU A 399 1.51 -0.26 24.84
C LEU A 399 0.95 -1.68 24.97
N LEU A 400 0.14 -2.13 24.01
CA LEU A 400 -0.43 -3.47 23.99
C LEU A 400 0.67 -4.55 23.85
N GLU A 401 1.61 -4.37 22.91
CA GLU A 401 2.72 -5.30 22.73
C GLU A 401 3.55 -5.42 24.02
N LYS A 402 3.90 -4.29 24.65
CA LYS A 402 4.64 -4.30 25.92
C LYS A 402 3.86 -5.00 27.05
N ALA A 403 2.54 -4.84 27.08
CA ALA A 403 1.68 -5.55 28.03
C ALA A 403 1.70 -7.07 27.78
N LEU A 404 1.53 -7.50 26.52
CA LEU A 404 1.52 -8.92 26.14
C LEU A 404 2.88 -9.60 26.43
N ARG A 405 4.01 -8.94 26.15
CA ARG A 405 5.35 -9.47 26.46
C ARG A 405 5.65 -9.52 27.96
N ALA A 406 5.01 -8.68 28.77
CA ALA A 406 5.07 -8.75 30.23
C ALA A 406 4.23 -9.90 30.78
N LEU A 407 3.06 -10.17 30.18
CA LEU A 407 2.22 -11.33 30.50
C LEU A 407 2.91 -12.66 30.11
N GLY A 408 3.55 -12.73 28.95
CA GLY A 408 4.33 -13.90 28.53
C GLY A 408 5.52 -14.18 29.46
N ALA A 409 6.30 -13.14 29.79
CA ALA A 409 7.39 -13.25 30.77
C ALA A 409 6.90 -13.73 32.15
N HIS A 410 5.71 -13.28 32.58
CA HIS A 410 5.11 -13.73 33.84
C HIS A 410 4.72 -15.21 33.80
N ALA A 411 3.99 -15.65 32.78
CA ALA A 411 3.57 -17.04 32.61
C ALA A 411 4.76 -18.01 32.54
N HIS A 412 5.81 -17.62 31.82
CA HIS A 412 7.07 -18.38 31.76
C HIS A 412 7.75 -18.44 33.14
N ALA A 413 7.84 -17.32 33.86
CA ALA A 413 8.49 -17.26 35.18
C ALA A 413 7.73 -18.00 36.29
N THR A 414 6.40 -18.12 36.19
CA THR A 414 5.59 -18.91 37.13
C THR A 414 5.47 -20.39 36.75
N GLY A 415 5.77 -20.73 35.50
CA GLY A 415 5.57 -22.09 34.96
C GLY A 415 4.08 -22.47 34.86
N ALA A 416 3.17 -21.49 34.85
CA ALA A 416 1.73 -21.69 34.85
C ALA A 416 1.07 -20.97 33.66
N PRO A 417 0.15 -21.61 32.93
CA PRO A 417 -0.58 -20.96 31.84
C PRO A 417 -1.46 -19.84 32.39
N LEU A 418 -1.67 -18.80 31.57
CA LEU A 418 -2.59 -17.72 31.93
C LEU A 418 -4.05 -18.21 31.84
N PRO A 419 -4.98 -17.60 32.61
CA PRO A 419 -6.41 -17.80 32.44
C PRO A 419 -6.87 -17.50 31.00
N ARG A 420 -7.96 -18.15 30.56
CA ARG A 420 -8.52 -17.89 29.21
C ARG A 420 -8.91 -16.42 29.08
N LEU A 421 -8.47 -15.79 27.99
CA LEU A 421 -8.71 -14.38 27.76
C LEU A 421 -10.12 -14.14 27.22
N GLY A 422 -10.93 -13.43 27.99
CA GLY A 422 -12.29 -13.06 27.60
C GLY A 422 -12.31 -11.91 26.62
N ARG A 423 -11.70 -10.77 26.99
CA ARG A 423 -11.50 -9.63 26.08
C ARG A 423 -10.35 -8.75 26.55
N VAL A 424 -9.87 -7.91 25.65
CA VAL A 424 -9.02 -6.77 25.99
C VAL A 424 -9.77 -5.49 25.64
N ALA A 425 -9.93 -4.60 26.62
CA ALA A 425 -10.44 -3.25 26.42
C ALA A 425 -9.26 -2.27 26.47
N ILE A 426 -9.15 -1.40 25.45
CA ILE A 426 -8.08 -0.42 25.32
C ILE A 426 -8.67 0.99 25.25
N ASP A 427 -8.52 1.70 26.35
CA ASP A 427 -8.74 3.14 26.42
C ASP A 427 -7.45 3.89 26.03
N GLY A 428 -7.54 5.20 25.77
CA GLY A 428 -6.38 6.01 25.37
C GLY A 428 -5.23 6.09 26.38
N ARG A 429 -5.38 5.53 27.59
CA ARG A 429 -4.49 5.63 28.75
C ARG A 429 -4.09 4.26 29.33
N ALA A 430 -4.81 3.17 29.02
CA ALA A 430 -4.61 1.86 29.63
C ALA A 430 -5.12 0.70 28.77
N VAL A 431 -4.53 -0.48 29.00
CA VAL A 431 -4.98 -1.78 28.48
C VAL A 431 -5.55 -2.58 29.65
N THR A 432 -6.76 -3.12 29.49
CA THR A 432 -7.44 -3.94 30.50
C THR A 432 -7.73 -5.31 29.92
N PHE A 433 -7.12 -6.34 30.50
CA PHE A 433 -7.38 -7.75 30.20
C PHE A 433 -8.49 -8.24 31.13
N GLU A 434 -9.57 -8.78 30.56
CA GLU A 434 -10.65 -9.43 31.30
C GLU A 434 -10.64 -10.93 30.97
N TRP A 435 -10.57 -11.76 32.00
CA TRP A 435 -10.47 -13.21 31.89
C TRP A 435 -11.86 -13.86 31.91
N LEU A 436 -12.00 -15.01 31.26
CA LEU A 436 -13.20 -15.85 31.39
C LEU A 436 -13.19 -16.60 32.72
N ASP A 437 -12.03 -17.10 33.13
CA ASP A 437 -11.87 -17.90 34.35
C ASP A 437 -11.61 -17.01 35.57
N THR A 438 -12.17 -17.40 36.72
CA THR A 438 -11.96 -16.68 37.99
C THR A 438 -11.71 -17.64 39.16
N PRO A 439 -10.82 -17.30 40.12
CA PRO A 439 -9.96 -16.11 40.14
C PRO A 439 -8.75 -16.25 39.20
N ALA A 440 -8.31 -15.13 38.63
CA ALA A 440 -7.20 -15.09 37.66
C ALA A 440 -5.79 -15.17 38.27
N GLY A 441 -5.68 -15.24 39.60
CA GLY A 441 -4.39 -15.13 40.30
C GLY A 441 -3.86 -13.70 40.43
N ASP A 442 -2.67 -13.58 41.01
CA ASP A 442 -2.01 -12.30 41.25
C ASP A 442 -1.42 -11.72 39.95
N PRO A 443 -1.65 -10.42 39.65
CA PRO A 443 -1.12 -9.79 38.46
C PRO A 443 0.42 -9.63 38.51
N PRO A 444 1.11 -9.65 37.35
CA PRO A 444 2.52 -9.30 37.28
C PRO A 444 2.79 -7.86 37.70
N ALA A 445 4.07 -7.58 38.00
CA ALA A 445 4.54 -6.25 38.38
C ALA A 445 4.04 -5.17 37.39
N GLY A 446 3.62 -4.02 37.91
CA GLY A 446 3.08 -2.89 37.14
C GLY A 446 1.60 -3.01 36.77
N PHE A 447 1.03 -4.23 36.69
CA PHE A 447 -0.41 -4.43 36.50
C PHE A 447 -1.17 -4.21 37.81
N ARG A 448 -2.43 -3.78 37.71
CA ARG A 448 -3.37 -3.64 38.83
C ARG A 448 -4.51 -4.66 38.66
N PRO A 449 -4.92 -5.35 39.74
CA PRO A 449 -6.09 -6.21 39.66
C PRO A 449 -7.36 -5.37 39.51
N THR A 450 -8.33 -5.91 38.77
CA THR A 450 -9.69 -5.45 38.60
C THR A 450 -10.65 -6.58 38.99
N PRO A 451 -11.97 -6.35 39.14
CA PRO A 451 -12.91 -7.40 39.51
C PRO A 451 -12.98 -8.60 38.55
N ARG A 452 -12.50 -8.45 37.29
CA ARG A 452 -12.53 -9.49 36.25
C ARG A 452 -11.20 -9.70 35.52
N GLY A 453 -10.11 -9.07 35.98
CA GLY A 453 -8.79 -9.32 35.43
C GLY A 453 -7.76 -8.27 35.78
N TRP A 454 -6.90 -7.91 34.84
CA TRP A 454 -5.69 -7.14 35.11
C TRP A 454 -5.58 -5.92 34.18
N ARG A 455 -5.15 -4.77 34.72
CA ARG A 455 -5.07 -3.50 34.00
C ARG A 455 -3.68 -2.90 34.09
N LEU A 456 -3.12 -2.51 32.94
CA LEU A 456 -1.85 -1.79 32.82
C LEU A 456 -2.11 -0.39 32.27
N THR A 457 -1.71 0.65 33.02
CA THR A 457 -1.76 2.03 32.53
C THR A 457 -0.49 2.37 31.75
N ARG A 458 -0.57 3.33 30.81
CA ARG A 458 0.59 3.82 30.05
C ARG A 458 1.74 4.24 30.96
N ALA A 459 1.44 5.00 32.02
CA ALA A 459 2.45 5.46 32.99
C ALA A 459 3.12 4.31 33.77
N ALA A 460 2.40 3.22 34.04
CA ALA A 460 2.99 2.01 34.63
C ALA A 460 3.80 1.22 33.59
N ALA A 461 3.32 1.15 32.34
CA ALA A 461 4.03 0.49 31.25
C ALA A 461 5.37 1.15 30.91
N GLU A 462 5.49 2.47 31.03
CA GLU A 462 6.77 3.20 30.90
C GLU A 462 7.83 2.73 31.91
N GLN A 463 7.40 2.30 33.10
CA GLN A 463 8.26 1.84 34.20
C GLN A 463 8.64 0.35 34.09
N LEU A 464 7.94 -0.42 33.25
CA LEU A 464 8.28 -1.82 33.01
C LEU A 464 9.62 -1.95 32.25
N PRO A 465 10.44 -2.99 32.54
CA PRO A 465 11.59 -3.30 31.72
C PRO A 465 11.17 -3.64 30.29
N ALA A 466 12.11 -3.53 29.34
CA ALA A 466 11.92 -4.14 28.03
C ALA A 466 11.95 -5.67 28.17
N SER A 467 11.00 -6.35 27.52
CA SER A 467 10.90 -7.80 27.46
C SER A 467 10.94 -8.22 25.99
N SER A 468 11.73 -9.23 25.67
CA SER A 468 11.72 -9.91 24.37
C SER A 468 11.00 -11.26 24.43
N HIS A 469 10.31 -11.58 25.54
CA HIS A 469 9.55 -12.82 25.63
C HIS A 469 8.50 -12.91 24.51
N PRO A 470 8.20 -14.14 24.06
CA PRO A 470 7.01 -14.42 23.28
C PRO A 470 5.72 -13.94 23.97
N VAL A 471 4.63 -13.86 23.22
CA VAL A 471 3.35 -13.37 23.70
C VAL A 471 2.36 -14.53 23.90
N PRO A 472 1.51 -14.49 24.94
CA PRO A 472 0.58 -15.58 25.23
C PRO A 472 -0.64 -15.61 24.28
N PHE A 473 -1.06 -14.45 23.74
CA PHE A 473 -2.29 -14.28 22.95
C PHE A 473 -1.98 -13.73 21.54
N PRO A 474 -1.36 -14.54 20.65
CA PRO A 474 -1.00 -14.11 19.30
C PRO A 474 -2.22 -13.97 18.38
N THR A 475 -3.37 -14.55 18.74
CA THR A 475 -4.62 -14.43 17.97
C THR A 475 -5.50 -13.26 18.41
N LEU A 476 -4.98 -12.36 19.26
CA LEU A 476 -5.69 -11.18 19.74
C LEU A 476 -5.95 -10.19 18.60
N VAL A 477 -7.23 -9.97 18.29
CA VAL A 477 -7.70 -9.09 17.20
C VAL A 477 -8.77 -8.12 17.66
N THR A 478 -8.77 -6.92 17.10
CA THR A 478 -9.83 -5.92 17.32
C THR A 478 -11.14 -6.35 16.66
N ILE A 479 -12.22 -6.39 17.44
CA ILE A 479 -13.57 -6.67 16.95
C ILE A 479 -14.38 -5.39 16.72
N GLY A 480 -14.02 -4.28 17.37
CA GLY A 480 -14.70 -3.01 17.20
C GLY A 480 -14.52 -2.06 18.39
N ARG A 481 -15.50 -1.18 18.58
CA ARG A 481 -15.58 -0.23 19.69
C ARG A 481 -16.88 -0.38 20.45
N ASP A 482 -16.83 -0.31 21.78
CA ASP A 482 -18.02 -0.35 22.63
C ASP A 482 -18.78 1.00 22.65
N ALA A 483 -19.69 1.15 23.61
CA ALA A 483 -20.48 2.35 23.83
C ALA A 483 -19.65 3.50 24.43
N GLU A 484 -18.60 3.15 25.19
CA GLU A 484 -17.62 4.04 25.81
C GLU A 484 -16.60 4.60 24.78
N ASP A 485 -16.58 4.07 23.55
CA ASP A 485 -15.63 4.35 22.47
C ASP A 485 -14.22 3.75 22.65
N ASP A 486 -14.08 2.87 23.64
CA ASP A 486 -12.87 2.09 23.88
C ASP A 486 -12.77 0.97 22.83
N TRP A 487 -11.53 0.59 22.49
CA TRP A 487 -11.30 -0.50 21.54
C TRP A 487 -11.46 -1.84 22.23
N VAL A 488 -12.27 -2.72 21.66
CA VAL A 488 -12.50 -4.08 22.15
C VAL A 488 -11.81 -5.07 21.24
N MET A 489 -10.99 -5.94 21.85
CA MET A 489 -10.30 -7.03 21.18
C MET A 489 -10.65 -8.37 21.84
N VAL A 490 -10.58 -9.46 21.08
CA VAL A 490 -10.73 -10.83 21.58
C VAL A 490 -9.61 -11.72 21.04
N ASP A 491 -9.23 -12.73 21.81
CA ASP A 491 -8.33 -13.79 21.34
C ASP A 491 -9.18 -14.91 20.70
N LEU A 492 -8.92 -15.18 19.43
CA LEU A 492 -9.71 -16.09 18.58
C LEU A 492 -9.46 -17.57 18.89
N GLU A 493 -8.35 -17.89 19.53
CA GLU A 493 -8.06 -19.20 20.12
C GLU A 493 -8.90 -19.41 21.40
N SER A 494 -8.84 -18.47 22.35
CA SER A 494 -9.62 -18.53 23.61
C SER A 494 -11.14 -18.60 23.40
N ARG A 495 -11.65 -18.02 22.30
CA ARG A 495 -13.07 -17.99 21.90
C ARG A 495 -13.39 -18.87 20.67
N SER A 496 -12.54 -19.84 20.33
CA SER A 496 -12.71 -20.62 19.12
C SER A 496 -13.98 -21.50 19.13
N PRO A 497 -14.72 -21.64 18.00
CA PRO A 497 -14.66 -20.80 16.81
C PRO A 497 -15.54 -19.55 16.94
N LEU A 498 -15.06 -18.40 16.44
CA LEU A 498 -15.84 -17.17 16.34
C LEU A 498 -16.66 -17.15 15.04
N ALA A 499 -17.98 -17.18 15.15
CA ALA A 499 -18.87 -17.01 14.00
C ALA A 499 -19.08 -15.54 13.63
N LEU A 500 -19.06 -15.23 12.33
CA LEU A 500 -19.53 -13.97 11.77
C LEU A 500 -20.95 -14.17 11.22
N GLN A 501 -21.95 -13.62 11.91
CA GLN A 501 -23.35 -13.68 11.50
C GLN A 501 -23.75 -12.34 10.87
N GLY A 502 -24.36 -12.33 9.69
CA GLY A 502 -24.81 -11.08 9.06
C GLY A 502 -24.92 -11.20 7.55
N SER A 503 -24.94 -10.07 6.84
CA SER A 503 -24.85 -10.09 5.38
C SER A 503 -23.45 -10.49 4.91
N ARG A 504 -23.36 -11.20 3.77
CA ARG A 504 -22.06 -11.60 3.16
C ARG A 504 -21.09 -10.43 2.99
N ALA A 505 -21.58 -9.24 2.65
CA ALA A 505 -20.76 -8.04 2.57
C ALA A 505 -20.08 -7.71 3.91
N MET A 506 -20.84 -7.70 5.01
CA MET A 506 -20.31 -7.42 6.35
C MET A 506 -19.39 -8.54 6.87
N GLN A 507 -19.74 -9.81 6.62
CA GLN A 507 -18.88 -10.95 6.97
C GLN A 507 -17.51 -10.83 6.30
N HIS A 508 -17.47 -10.63 4.98
CA HIS A 508 -16.22 -10.44 4.24
C HIS A 508 -15.47 -9.18 4.68
N ALA A 509 -16.16 -8.07 4.94
CA ALA A 509 -15.54 -6.81 5.38
C ALA A 509 -14.90 -6.94 6.78
N THR A 510 -15.51 -7.69 7.68
CA THR A 510 -14.98 -7.98 9.03
C THR A 510 -13.84 -9.00 8.97
N ALA A 511 -14.00 -10.09 8.23
CA ALA A 511 -12.97 -11.11 8.04
C ALA A 511 -11.70 -10.53 7.39
N ALA A 512 -11.85 -9.65 6.38
CA ALA A 512 -10.72 -8.94 5.78
C ALA A 512 -10.02 -8.00 6.78
N ALA A 513 -10.78 -7.34 7.68
CA ALA A 513 -10.20 -6.49 8.72
C ALA A 513 -9.41 -7.30 9.75
N MET A 514 -9.94 -8.46 10.18
CA MET A 514 -9.25 -9.38 11.08
C MET A 514 -7.98 -9.94 10.43
N ALA A 515 -8.06 -10.42 9.19
CA ALA A 515 -6.93 -10.98 8.47
C ALA A 515 -5.81 -9.96 8.27
N VAL A 516 -6.14 -8.71 7.85
CA VAL A 516 -5.16 -7.63 7.69
C VAL A 516 -4.58 -7.18 9.02
N GLU A 517 -5.33 -7.18 10.12
CA GLU A 517 -4.78 -6.83 11.44
C GLU A 517 -3.83 -7.90 11.97
N LEU A 518 -4.24 -9.17 11.91
CA LEU A 518 -3.47 -10.29 12.46
C LEU A 518 -2.19 -10.57 11.67
N SER A 519 -2.24 -10.54 10.34
CA SER A 519 -1.04 -10.75 9.51
C SER A 519 0.03 -9.66 9.62
N CYS A 520 -0.24 -8.59 10.36
CA CYS A 520 0.56 -7.39 10.41
C CYS A 520 0.66 -6.77 11.82
N SER A 521 0.21 -7.48 12.87
CA SER A 521 0.34 -7.07 14.27
C SER A 521 1.64 -7.61 14.90
N PRO A 522 2.41 -6.82 15.69
CA PRO A 522 3.68 -7.28 16.28
C PRO A 522 3.58 -8.49 17.20
N TRP A 523 2.43 -8.70 17.86
CA TRP A 523 2.15 -9.85 18.70
C TRP A 523 1.70 -11.10 17.92
N ALA A 524 1.39 -10.97 16.64
CA ALA A 524 0.99 -12.06 15.77
C ALA A 524 2.13 -12.53 14.84
N SER A 525 3.39 -12.17 15.13
CA SER A 525 4.55 -12.48 14.28
C SER A 525 4.85 -13.98 14.14
N GLU A 526 4.43 -14.80 15.11
CA GLU A 526 4.57 -16.27 15.11
C GLU A 526 3.24 -16.98 14.75
N LEU A 527 2.22 -16.24 14.34
CA LEU A 527 0.92 -16.79 13.95
C LEU A 527 0.98 -17.44 12.57
N SER A 528 0.52 -18.69 12.48
CA SER A 528 0.20 -19.32 11.19
C SER A 528 -1.23 -18.94 10.80
N LEU A 529 -1.38 -17.93 9.94
CA LEU A 529 -2.68 -17.48 9.46
C LEU A 529 -3.03 -18.11 8.10
N THR A 530 -4.10 -18.89 8.07
CA THR A 530 -4.70 -19.45 6.85
C THR A 530 -6.02 -18.75 6.55
N VAL A 531 -6.19 -18.24 5.33
CA VAL A 531 -7.42 -17.59 4.86
C VAL A 531 -8.02 -18.39 3.71
N VAL A 532 -9.32 -18.71 3.82
CA VAL A 532 -10.09 -19.38 2.79
C VAL A 532 -11.11 -18.41 2.19
N GLY A 533 -11.03 -18.24 0.87
CA GLY A 533 -11.92 -17.34 0.12
C GLY A 533 -11.65 -15.85 0.41
N GLY A 534 -12.70 -15.03 0.25
CA GLY A 534 -12.61 -13.58 0.50
C GLY A 534 -11.76 -12.78 -0.52
N ASP A 535 -11.25 -11.63 -0.08
CA ASP A 535 -10.57 -10.65 -0.95
C ASP A 535 -9.05 -10.92 -1.04
N GLU A 536 -8.64 -12.09 -1.55
CA GLU A 536 -7.24 -12.56 -1.60
C GLU A 536 -6.26 -11.50 -2.14
N MET A 537 -6.55 -10.85 -3.27
CA MET A 537 -5.65 -9.84 -3.85
C MET A 537 -5.44 -8.62 -2.93
N PHE A 538 -6.45 -8.23 -2.17
CA PHE A 538 -6.35 -7.11 -1.22
C PHE A 538 -5.50 -7.50 0.00
N ILE A 539 -5.74 -8.68 0.58
CA ILE A 539 -5.02 -9.15 1.77
C ILE A 539 -3.56 -9.46 1.41
N ARG A 540 -3.29 -10.12 0.27
CA ARG A 540 -1.91 -10.35 -0.23
C ARG A 540 -1.15 -9.06 -0.47
N ALA A 541 -1.81 -8.02 -1.00
CA ALA A 541 -1.15 -6.75 -1.25
C ALA A 541 -0.80 -6.02 0.06
N ALA A 542 -1.64 -6.16 1.10
CA ALA A 542 -1.39 -5.63 2.44
C ALA A 542 -0.26 -6.36 3.18
N CYS A 543 -0.31 -7.70 3.25
CA CYS A 543 0.57 -8.52 4.09
C CYS A 543 0.99 -9.81 3.33
N PRO A 544 2.04 -9.78 2.48
CA PRO A 544 2.32 -10.84 1.50
C PRO A 544 3.04 -12.09 2.02
N GLU A 545 3.78 -12.01 3.13
CA GLU A 545 4.73 -13.06 3.56
C GLU A 545 4.18 -14.00 4.66
N LEU A 546 3.09 -13.62 5.34
CA LEU A 546 2.61 -14.27 6.57
C LEU A 546 1.24 -14.96 6.45
N VAL A 547 0.64 -15.00 5.25
CA VAL A 547 -0.72 -15.54 5.06
C VAL A 547 -0.74 -16.61 3.99
N VAL A 548 -1.20 -17.81 4.36
CA VAL A 548 -1.51 -18.89 3.44
C VAL A 548 -2.94 -18.72 2.94
N PHE A 549 -3.13 -18.69 1.62
CA PHE A 549 -4.46 -18.56 1.02
C PHE A 549 -4.87 -19.85 0.32
N HIS A 550 -6.12 -20.24 0.50
CA HIS A 550 -6.77 -21.28 -0.28
C HIS A 550 -8.07 -20.78 -0.90
N THR A 551 -8.34 -21.19 -2.14
CA THR A 551 -9.61 -20.91 -2.83
C THR A 551 -10.76 -21.83 -2.37
N ASP A 552 -10.43 -22.96 -1.74
CA ASP A 552 -11.37 -23.94 -1.21
C ASP A 552 -10.97 -24.36 0.22
N ALA A 553 -11.96 -24.69 1.05
CA ALA A 553 -11.73 -25.06 2.45
C ALA A 553 -11.14 -26.46 2.61
N GLY A 554 -11.36 -27.39 1.67
CA GLY A 554 -10.95 -28.79 1.77
C GLY A 554 -9.44 -28.97 2.02
N PRO A 555 -8.55 -28.35 1.22
CA PRO A 555 -7.10 -28.37 1.44
C PRO A 555 -6.66 -27.68 2.73
N ALA A 556 -7.30 -26.56 3.11
CA ALA A 556 -6.97 -25.84 4.34
C ALA A 556 -7.32 -26.66 5.58
N LEU A 557 -8.50 -27.30 5.60
CA LEU A 557 -8.92 -28.23 6.64
C LEU A 557 -8.00 -29.45 6.72
N ALA A 558 -7.56 -30.01 5.58
CA ALA A 558 -6.64 -31.15 5.57
C ALA A 558 -5.23 -30.79 6.11
N ALA A 559 -4.74 -29.58 5.82
CA ALA A 559 -3.49 -29.08 6.39
C ALA A 559 -3.61 -28.85 7.91
N LEU A 560 -4.74 -28.30 8.37
CA LEU A 560 -5.00 -28.11 9.79
C LEU A 560 -5.16 -29.46 10.52
N GLU A 561 -5.91 -30.42 9.97
CA GLU A 561 -6.04 -31.79 10.48
C GLU A 561 -4.68 -32.47 10.72
N ALA A 562 -3.73 -32.33 9.79
CA ALA A 562 -2.39 -32.87 9.95
C ALA A 562 -1.65 -32.23 11.14
N ARG A 563 -1.74 -30.91 11.30
CA ARG A 563 -1.15 -30.18 12.44
C ARG A 563 -1.85 -30.47 13.77
N VAL A 564 -3.15 -30.75 13.76
CA VAL A 564 -3.89 -31.21 14.93
C VAL A 564 -3.39 -32.57 15.36
N ALA A 565 -3.29 -33.53 14.44
CA ALA A 565 -2.80 -34.88 14.74
C ALA A 565 -1.33 -34.90 15.21
N GLU A 566 -0.50 -33.98 14.71
CA GLU A 566 0.87 -33.76 15.20
C GLU A 566 0.90 -33.29 16.66
N ARG A 567 0.00 -32.37 17.05
CA ARG A 567 -0.07 -31.81 18.41
C ARG A 567 -0.80 -32.67 19.42
N ASP A 568 -1.85 -33.38 19.01
CA ASP A 568 -2.62 -34.29 19.88
C ASP A 568 -1.77 -35.49 20.36
N ALA A 569 -0.59 -35.70 19.74
CA ALA A 569 0.41 -36.69 20.13
C ALA A 569 1.52 -36.15 21.09
N ASP A 570 1.57 -34.85 21.37
CA ASP A 570 2.48 -34.23 22.34
C ASP A 570 1.71 -33.86 23.62
N GLU A 571 2.16 -34.34 24.78
CA GLU A 571 1.54 -34.03 26.08
C GLU A 571 1.90 -32.62 26.61
N SER A 572 2.73 -31.87 25.88
CA SER A 572 3.16 -30.51 26.25
C SER A 572 2.01 -29.49 26.10
N ALA A 573 1.67 -28.81 27.20
CA ALA A 573 0.69 -27.70 27.17
C ALA A 573 1.14 -26.56 26.23
N VAL A 574 0.38 -26.33 25.16
CA VAL A 574 0.72 -25.39 24.09
C VAL A 574 0.83 -23.95 24.60
N ALA A 575 -0.03 -23.57 25.55
CA ALA A 575 0.05 -22.27 26.22
C ALA A 575 1.40 -22.03 26.96
N LEU A 576 2.05 -23.08 27.48
CA LEU A 576 3.37 -22.98 28.12
C LEU A 576 4.51 -23.01 27.10
N LEU A 577 4.41 -23.85 26.05
CA LEU A 577 5.37 -23.84 24.94
C LEU A 577 5.50 -22.45 24.32
N ARG A 578 4.36 -21.79 24.12
CA ARG A 578 4.27 -20.48 23.46
C ARG A 578 5.03 -19.39 24.19
N VAL A 579 5.05 -19.38 25.52
CA VAL A 579 5.70 -18.31 26.32
C VAL A 579 7.18 -18.58 26.61
N ASP A 580 7.66 -19.78 26.29
CA ASP A 580 9.05 -20.19 26.40
C ASP A 580 9.88 -19.67 25.22
N PRO A 581 10.88 -18.78 25.44
CA PRO A 581 11.71 -18.23 24.37
C PRO A 581 12.42 -19.27 23.51
N ASP A 582 12.72 -20.45 24.05
CA ASP A 582 13.45 -21.52 23.35
C ASP A 582 12.49 -22.52 22.64
N ARG A 583 11.17 -22.43 22.89
CA ARG A 583 10.16 -23.38 22.37
C ARG A 583 8.92 -22.73 21.72
N ALA A 584 8.88 -21.40 21.63
CA ALA A 584 7.73 -20.62 21.16
C ALA A 584 7.15 -21.11 19.82
N GLU A 585 8.01 -21.43 18.85
CA GLU A 585 7.62 -21.96 17.53
C GLU A 585 6.77 -23.24 17.62
N ALA A 586 7.02 -24.12 18.59
CA ALA A 586 6.19 -25.31 18.80
C ALA A 586 4.79 -24.94 19.32
N GLY A 587 4.69 -23.88 20.13
CA GLY A 587 3.44 -23.32 20.65
C GLY A 587 2.71 -22.33 19.72
N ALA A 588 3.23 -22.11 18.51
CA ALA A 588 2.71 -21.16 17.53
C ALA A 588 1.22 -21.39 17.19
N ALA A 589 0.38 -20.38 17.36
CA ALA A 589 -1.05 -20.50 17.08
C ALA A 589 -1.32 -20.81 15.59
N GLN A 590 -2.33 -21.63 15.32
CA GLN A 590 -2.87 -21.88 13.99
C GLN A 590 -4.25 -21.24 13.91
N LEU A 591 -4.45 -20.31 12.98
CA LEU A 591 -5.74 -19.64 12.81
C LEU A 591 -6.27 -19.83 11.40
N LEU A 592 -7.48 -20.36 11.30
CA LEU A 592 -8.21 -20.53 10.04
C LEU A 592 -9.35 -19.52 9.96
N ILE A 593 -9.29 -18.58 9.01
CA ILE A 593 -10.38 -17.65 8.69
C ILE A 593 -11.04 -18.12 7.39
N VAL A 594 -12.31 -18.54 7.47
CA VAL A 594 -13.14 -18.88 6.31
C VAL A 594 -14.15 -17.75 6.10
N ALA A 595 -13.97 -16.97 5.02
CA ALA A 595 -14.83 -15.82 4.72
C ALA A 595 -16.15 -16.22 4.04
N ASP A 596 -16.12 -17.30 3.26
CA ASP A 596 -17.26 -17.87 2.55
C ASP A 596 -17.94 -19.00 3.37
N GLU A 597 -19.15 -19.40 2.98
CA GLU A 597 -19.88 -20.48 3.68
C GLU A 597 -19.27 -21.86 3.39
N LEU A 598 -19.12 -22.69 4.43
CA LEU A 598 -18.69 -24.09 4.32
C LEU A 598 -19.87 -25.00 3.93
N ASP A 599 -19.62 -26.03 3.13
CA ASP A 599 -20.58 -27.12 2.96
C ASP A 599 -20.73 -27.97 4.24
N GLU A 600 -21.76 -28.80 4.32
CA GLU A 600 -22.08 -29.60 5.53
C GLU A 600 -20.93 -30.53 5.97
N ALA A 601 -20.17 -31.11 5.03
CA ALA A 601 -19.06 -32.00 5.33
C ALA A 601 -17.80 -31.22 5.75
N GLN A 602 -17.50 -30.12 5.07
CA GLN A 602 -16.45 -29.18 5.47
C GLN A 602 -16.75 -28.58 6.85
N ARG A 603 -18.01 -28.26 7.13
CA ARG A 603 -18.47 -27.69 8.40
C ARG A 603 -18.32 -28.69 9.55
N ALA A 604 -18.73 -29.94 9.35
CA ALA A 604 -18.55 -30.99 10.35
C ALA A 604 -17.05 -31.24 10.67
N ARG A 605 -16.18 -31.21 9.65
CA ARG A 605 -14.72 -31.27 9.86
C ARG A 605 -14.20 -30.06 10.63
N PHE A 606 -14.64 -28.85 10.29
CA PHE A 606 -14.25 -27.64 11.02
C PHE A 606 -14.67 -27.69 12.51
N ASP A 607 -15.91 -28.06 12.81
CA ASP A 607 -16.42 -28.14 14.19
C ASP A 607 -15.72 -29.26 15.01
N GLU A 608 -15.24 -30.33 14.37
CA GLU A 608 -14.39 -31.37 14.99
C GLU A 608 -13.01 -30.81 15.40
N LEU A 609 -12.40 -29.99 14.52
CA LEU A 609 -11.09 -29.37 14.78
C LEU A 609 -11.16 -28.32 15.90
N MET A 610 -12.25 -27.56 15.97
CA MET A 610 -12.43 -26.45 16.90
C MET A 610 -13.01 -26.84 18.27
N ARG A 611 -12.93 -28.13 18.64
CA ARG A 611 -13.24 -28.57 20.02
C ARG A 611 -12.24 -28.00 21.02
N ASP A 612 -12.75 -27.67 22.21
CA ASP A 612 -11.99 -27.07 23.31
C ASP A 612 -10.86 -28.00 23.78
N ARG A 613 -9.65 -27.77 23.25
CA ARG A 613 -8.39 -28.48 23.51
C ARG A 613 -7.24 -27.48 23.45
N ASP A 614 -6.23 -27.63 24.32
CA ASP A 614 -5.01 -26.80 24.32
C ASP A 614 -4.04 -27.20 23.20
N LEU A 615 -4.48 -27.05 21.94
CA LEU A 615 -3.68 -27.34 20.73
C LEU A 615 -3.23 -26.07 20.01
N GLY A 616 -3.54 -24.88 20.55
CA GLY A 616 -3.22 -23.58 19.94
C GLY A 616 -3.92 -23.36 18.59
N ILE A 617 -5.23 -23.57 18.54
CA ILE A 617 -6.03 -23.51 17.31
C ILE A 617 -7.20 -22.53 17.48
N GLY A 618 -7.25 -21.53 16.61
CA GLY A 618 -8.37 -20.60 16.48
C GLY A 618 -9.09 -20.77 15.15
N GLY A 619 -10.36 -20.35 15.11
CA GLY A 619 -11.18 -20.39 13.91
C GLY A 619 -12.13 -19.19 13.81
N VAL A 620 -12.27 -18.65 12.60
CA VAL A 620 -13.31 -17.66 12.25
C VAL A 620 -14.08 -18.18 11.04
N ILE A 621 -15.41 -18.19 11.10
CA ILE A 621 -16.29 -18.72 10.05
C ILE A 621 -17.48 -17.82 9.77
N ALA A 622 -17.93 -17.77 8.52
CA ALA A 622 -19.29 -17.34 8.21
C ALA A 622 -20.33 -18.36 8.73
N GLY A 623 -21.47 -17.87 9.24
CA GLY A 623 -22.56 -18.73 9.73
C GLY A 623 -22.72 -18.66 11.25
N SER A 624 -23.12 -19.76 11.88
CA SER A 624 -23.43 -19.82 13.33
C SER A 624 -22.41 -20.62 14.15
N ALA A 625 -22.15 -20.20 15.40
CA ALA A 625 -21.35 -20.88 16.41
C ALA A 625 -21.73 -20.37 17.82
N PRO A 626 -21.30 -21.03 18.92
CA PRO A 626 -21.62 -20.61 20.29
C PRO A 626 -21.10 -19.22 20.69
N SER A 627 -19.92 -18.83 20.20
CA SER A 627 -19.50 -17.42 20.22
C SER A 627 -19.65 -16.84 18.82
N ALA A 628 -20.27 -15.67 18.73
CA ALA A 628 -20.57 -15.03 17.46
C ALA A 628 -20.46 -13.51 17.56
N LEU A 629 -19.97 -12.89 16.49
CA LEU A 629 -20.16 -11.48 16.22
C LEU A 629 -21.35 -11.34 15.26
N VAL A 630 -22.48 -10.89 15.80
CA VAL A 630 -23.73 -10.64 15.06
C VAL A 630 -23.68 -9.24 14.48
N LEU A 631 -23.65 -9.15 13.15
CA LEU A 631 -23.44 -7.95 12.34
C LEU A 631 -24.75 -7.54 11.64
N SER A 632 -25.10 -6.26 11.79
CA SER A 632 -26.32 -5.65 11.23
C SER A 632 -26.07 -4.20 10.78
N GLY A 633 -27.03 -3.62 10.05
CA GLY A 633 -26.87 -2.29 9.46
C GLY A 633 -26.15 -2.33 8.11
N THR A 634 -25.23 -1.39 7.88
CA THR A 634 -24.50 -1.23 6.61
C THR A 634 -22.99 -1.13 6.82
N GLU A 635 -22.16 -1.23 5.78
CA GLU A 635 -20.70 -1.03 5.93
C GLU A 635 -20.34 0.40 6.42
N SER A 636 -21.18 1.40 6.13
CA SER A 636 -21.00 2.79 6.60
C SER A 636 -21.49 3.02 8.03
N GLU A 637 -22.55 2.33 8.42
CA GLU A 637 -23.18 2.40 9.75
C GLU A 637 -23.39 0.98 10.28
N PRO A 638 -22.31 0.29 10.70
CA PRO A 638 -22.39 -1.08 11.15
C PRO A 638 -22.72 -1.14 12.64
N VAL A 639 -23.56 -2.11 13.03
CA VAL A 639 -23.92 -2.41 14.42
C VAL A 639 -23.62 -3.88 14.68
N GLY A 640 -22.89 -4.14 15.76
CA GLY A 640 -22.38 -5.45 16.14
C GLY A 640 -22.84 -5.85 17.54
N THR A 641 -23.06 -7.13 17.77
CA THR A 641 -23.23 -7.72 19.11
C THR A 641 -22.30 -8.92 19.25
N LEU A 642 -21.42 -8.92 20.25
CA LEU A 642 -20.60 -10.08 20.58
C LEU A 642 -21.35 -10.98 21.57
N GLU A 643 -21.67 -12.19 21.13
CA GLU A 643 -22.28 -13.27 21.91
C GLU A 643 -21.21 -14.23 22.46
N PRO A 644 -21.41 -14.82 23.66
CA PRO A 644 -22.63 -14.78 24.48
C PRO A 644 -22.75 -13.56 25.42
N ASP A 645 -21.75 -12.67 25.44
CA ASP A 645 -21.68 -11.55 26.39
C ASP A 645 -22.71 -10.43 26.14
N ARG A 646 -23.38 -10.47 24.98
CA ARG A 646 -24.28 -9.44 24.44
C ARG A 646 -23.68 -8.04 24.38
N LEU A 647 -22.35 -7.96 24.29
CA LEU A 647 -21.63 -6.70 24.24
C LEU A 647 -21.93 -5.98 22.92
N GLN A 648 -22.57 -4.82 23.02
CA GLN A 648 -22.85 -3.96 21.87
C GLN A 648 -21.56 -3.30 21.41
N ILE A 649 -21.23 -3.43 20.12
CA ILE A 649 -20.07 -2.80 19.51
C ILE A 649 -20.44 -2.14 18.17
N ARG A 650 -19.71 -1.08 17.81
CA ARG A 650 -19.54 -0.64 16.43
C ARG A 650 -18.38 -1.48 15.86
N PRO A 651 -18.66 -2.49 15.02
CA PRO A 651 -17.66 -3.49 14.67
C PRO A 651 -16.59 -2.90 13.74
N GLN A 652 -15.40 -3.46 13.82
CA GLN A 652 -14.33 -3.19 12.88
C GLN A 652 -14.57 -3.93 11.58
N LEU A 653 -14.44 -3.21 10.46
CA LEU A 653 -14.49 -3.77 9.12
C LEU A 653 -13.56 -2.98 8.20
N ILE A 654 -13.39 -3.44 6.96
CA ILE A 654 -12.84 -2.64 5.86
C ILE A 654 -13.88 -2.71 4.75
N ALA A 655 -14.62 -1.63 4.50
CA ALA A 655 -15.74 -1.62 3.56
C ALA A 655 -15.31 -1.95 2.12
N ALA A 656 -16.19 -2.55 1.31
CA ALA A 656 -15.84 -3.07 -0.02
C ALA A 656 -15.27 -1.97 -0.95
N HIS A 657 -15.81 -0.76 -0.87
CA HIS A 657 -15.29 0.40 -1.60
C HIS A 657 -13.89 0.82 -1.11
N THR A 658 -13.61 0.74 0.20
CA THR A 658 -12.29 0.97 0.79
C THR A 658 -11.29 -0.11 0.34
N ARG A 659 -11.69 -1.39 0.32
CA ARG A 659 -10.86 -2.51 -0.17
C ARG A 659 -10.51 -2.33 -1.66
N ALA A 660 -11.49 -1.96 -2.49
CA ALA A 660 -11.29 -1.68 -3.92
C ALA A 660 -10.42 -0.44 -4.17
N ALA A 661 -10.60 0.63 -3.38
CA ALA A 661 -9.77 1.82 -3.45
C ALA A 661 -8.31 1.50 -3.09
N ILE A 662 -8.07 0.82 -1.95
CA ILE A 662 -6.74 0.40 -1.53
C ILE A 662 -6.10 -0.57 -2.54
N GLY A 663 -6.87 -1.52 -3.08
CA GLY A 663 -6.44 -2.40 -4.17
C GLY A 663 -6.00 -1.62 -5.43
N THR A 664 -6.69 -0.52 -5.75
CA THR A 664 -6.26 0.41 -6.81
C THR A 664 -4.95 1.13 -6.47
N ILE A 665 -4.72 1.52 -5.21
CA ILE A 665 -3.41 2.07 -4.79
C ILE A 665 -2.33 1.01 -4.97
N PHE A 666 -2.56 -0.23 -4.52
CA PHE A 666 -1.61 -1.34 -4.62
C PHE A 666 -1.31 -1.77 -6.06
N ALA A 667 -2.29 -1.71 -6.97
CA ALA A 667 -2.07 -1.99 -8.40
C ALA A 667 -1.27 -0.89 -9.14
N VAL A 668 -1.19 0.30 -8.55
CA VAL A 668 -0.45 1.46 -9.07
C VAL A 668 0.90 1.64 -8.36
N THR A 669 1.11 1.05 -7.17
CA THR A 669 2.38 1.03 -6.42
C THR A 669 3.20 -0.23 -6.63
#